data_AF-A0A9E4DWI7-F1
#
_entry.id   AF-A0A9E4DWI7-F1
#
_cell.length_a   1.000
_cell.length_b   1.000
_cell.length_c   1.000
_cell.angle_alpha   90.00
_cell.angle_beta   90.00
_cell.angle_gamma   90.00
#
_symmetry.space_group_name_H-M   'P 1'
#
loop_
_entity.id
_entity.type
_entity.pdbx_description
1 polymer ?
#
loop_
_entity_poly.entity_id
_entity_poly.type
_entity_poly.pdbx_seq_one_letter_code
_entity_poly.pdbx_strand_id
1 'polypeptide(L)'
;MRSLAVRDPQGLDIDACPGDIRVGHAQFDSGRPVALVAARRPGEDLLGWGILATQHPDVASKELVIAAPFHPPLVERLAARAASLGLSVHLLSVPGLAEASDEISELHSYPDVGRLHPLEGLLSVEQRVIRVLEGASALTSLGGTRRTSAGWVLYVRGKLAAQVRRDGDGVAVSLVLPQKRRIFVTESNFPRWGIELHEMVIQLTQDPRLLDETLGDRERAVEKAAADAGAALTATWIPCSPDGDTCLDWVGVDSKRRAAIGLISAEVGPEQAATLATGQLLVLENRAVWAAGSDGPVQACLSAAPTDPLAAGVVDLLAGETPIEAPRPRLIERAPRPPRPRRERHAASGEETSEGTEPPDSEEGQQRRGRRRPRRRRRGGRGLEASPTDPEAQDESPREGQDEALDDADRPEASAGAVEPTEPEAEPEAPSEVEDPAAETAVGVQAEPELEEEQGETSEDELEDESPDEIRELPRQRRMRAAIVVCNEPESILAALVLARDRRTTTQFVVLPQAELMDYFKGSANDVGENEDLLVVGFTAQPHVRDLLDTAELFRGRLQWFDHHSWPIEDLERLRSTVGRDSILIEPAATPLYCVNQVTERRSRFTDKLIDLSGSRLQDSDMEKWGYRLIELVRRLAESSGDQRPQIGPVLSGKPAELPSAGSIFENEADWVERNDPRMVHFGDHELALFEVPAALDAGEVARRFRGRTGARLSLGSRAGDDLILLGCNDEKRPLNVTGMAEAVDACLSWTHALPGGDRLGRLRIEDRADHPDRIQRVVREIVRQRSVLYG
;
A
#
# COMPACT_ATOMS: atom_id res chain seq x y z
N MET A 1 53.86 -38.59 -13.72
CA MET A 1 54.85 -37.76 -14.46
C MET A 1 56.26 -38.02 -13.92
N ARG A 2 57.32 -37.59 -14.62
CA ARG A 2 58.67 -37.48 -14.05
C ARG A 2 58.79 -36.19 -13.23
N SER A 3 59.57 -36.20 -12.16
CA SER A 3 59.91 -34.99 -11.40
C SER A 3 60.86 -34.09 -12.21
N LEU A 4 60.50 -32.82 -12.38
CA LEU A 4 61.38 -31.78 -12.92
C LEU A 4 61.60 -30.72 -11.83
N ALA A 5 62.82 -30.66 -11.30
CA ALA A 5 63.25 -29.59 -10.41
C ALA A 5 64.01 -28.54 -11.23
N VAL A 6 63.58 -27.27 -11.16
CA VAL A 6 64.23 -26.14 -11.81
C VAL A 6 65.19 -25.45 -10.83
N ARG A 7 66.33 -24.97 -11.34
CA ARG A 7 67.35 -24.24 -10.57
C ARG A 7 67.46 -22.79 -11.05
N ASP A 8 67.78 -21.93 -10.09
CA ASP A 8 68.44 -20.61 -10.23
C ASP A 8 67.71 -19.50 -11.02
N PRO A 9 67.14 -18.47 -10.34
CA PRO A 9 66.53 -17.32 -10.98
C PRO A 9 67.42 -16.06 -10.88
N GLN A 10 67.97 -15.60 -12.01
CA GLN A 10 68.63 -14.28 -12.13
C GLN A 10 68.19 -13.62 -13.44
N GLY A 11 67.45 -12.51 -13.38
CA GLY A 11 66.94 -11.84 -14.58
C GLY A 11 65.77 -10.86 -14.43
N LEU A 12 65.36 -10.49 -13.21
CA LEU A 12 64.35 -9.46 -12.97
C LEU A 12 64.80 -8.53 -11.84
N ASP A 13 64.45 -7.26 -11.97
CA ASP A 13 64.71 -6.20 -10.98
C ASP A 13 63.61 -6.21 -9.90
N ILE A 14 63.97 -6.00 -8.63
CA ILE A 14 63.13 -6.36 -7.47
C ILE A 14 62.78 -5.14 -6.60
N ASP A 15 63.41 -3.99 -6.82
CA ASP A 15 63.39 -2.80 -5.95
C ASP A 15 62.00 -2.10 -5.80
N ALA A 16 60.94 -2.64 -6.42
CA ALA A 16 59.56 -2.17 -6.30
C ALA A 16 58.65 -3.01 -5.37
N CYS A 17 59.12 -4.13 -4.81
CA CYS A 17 58.33 -5.00 -3.93
C CYS A 17 58.69 -4.84 -2.44
N PRO A 18 57.72 -4.93 -1.51
CA PRO A 18 58.01 -5.12 -0.09
C PRO A 18 58.86 -6.39 0.14
N GLY A 19 59.89 -6.30 0.99
CA GLY A 19 60.92 -7.34 1.16
C GLY A 19 60.44 -8.71 1.68
N ASP A 20 59.17 -8.80 2.07
CA ASP A 20 58.50 -10.02 2.51
C ASP A 20 58.12 -10.95 1.33
N ILE A 21 58.12 -10.42 0.10
CA ILE A 21 57.64 -11.10 -1.12
C ILE A 21 58.84 -11.56 -1.95
N ARG A 22 58.86 -12.85 -2.33
CA ARG A 22 59.81 -13.37 -3.33
C ARG A 22 59.05 -13.84 -4.58
N VAL A 23 59.48 -13.32 -5.73
CA VAL A 23 58.98 -13.74 -7.04
C VAL A 23 59.76 -14.96 -7.51
N GLY A 24 59.06 -16.05 -7.84
CA GLY A 24 59.62 -17.22 -8.47
C GLY A 24 59.52 -17.10 -9.99
N HIS A 25 60.57 -17.46 -10.72
CA HIS A 25 60.57 -17.37 -12.18
C HIS A 25 60.40 -18.75 -12.82
N ALA A 26 59.53 -18.83 -13.83
CA ALA A 26 59.31 -20.02 -14.64
C ALA A 26 59.14 -19.59 -16.10
N GLN A 27 59.76 -20.33 -17.02
CA GLN A 27 59.75 -20.02 -18.45
C GLN A 27 58.70 -20.87 -19.18
N PHE A 28 58.00 -20.25 -20.12
CA PHE A 28 56.82 -20.79 -20.77
C PHE A 28 57.11 -21.41 -22.15
N ASP A 29 56.32 -22.42 -22.49
CA ASP A 29 55.86 -22.62 -23.86
C ASP A 29 54.53 -21.85 -24.06
N SER A 30 54.12 -21.58 -25.29
CA SER A 30 52.94 -20.79 -25.67
C SER A 30 52.89 -19.29 -25.27
N GLY A 31 54.05 -18.64 -25.17
CA GLY A 31 54.19 -17.23 -25.60
C GLY A 31 53.48 -16.12 -24.80
N ARG A 32 53.10 -16.32 -23.53
CA ARG A 32 52.67 -15.23 -22.63
C ARG A 32 53.61 -15.12 -21.42
N PRO A 33 54.08 -13.92 -21.02
CA PRO A 33 54.79 -13.75 -19.77
C PRO A 33 53.82 -13.85 -18.59
N VAL A 34 54.18 -14.64 -17.58
CA VAL A 34 53.47 -14.72 -16.31
C VAL A 34 54.51 -14.67 -15.18
N ALA A 35 54.27 -13.82 -14.19
CA ALA A 35 55.04 -13.83 -12.95
C ALA A 35 54.35 -14.75 -11.91
N LEU A 36 55.12 -15.64 -11.29
CA LEU A 36 54.68 -16.47 -10.17
C LEU A 36 55.16 -15.84 -8.86
N VAL A 37 54.23 -15.44 -8.00
CA VAL A 37 54.56 -14.85 -6.69
C VAL A 37 54.27 -15.87 -5.59
N ALA A 38 55.25 -16.11 -4.72
CA ALA A 38 55.14 -17.04 -3.61
C ALA A 38 55.66 -16.40 -2.31
N ALA A 39 54.73 -15.98 -1.44
CA ALA A 39 55.07 -15.54 -0.09
C ALA A 39 55.27 -16.76 0.82
N ARG A 40 56.33 -16.75 1.64
CA ARG A 40 56.57 -17.79 2.65
C ARG A 40 57.02 -17.16 3.96
N ARG A 41 56.30 -17.45 5.04
CA ARG A 41 56.68 -17.05 6.41
C ARG A 41 57.68 -18.05 7.01
N PRO A 42 58.54 -17.63 7.95
CA PRO A 42 59.38 -18.55 8.70
C PRO A 42 58.52 -19.50 9.55
N GLY A 43 58.53 -20.80 9.24
CA GLY A 43 57.84 -21.84 10.01
C GLY A 43 56.60 -22.45 9.35
N GLU A 44 56.16 -21.94 8.18
CA GLU A 44 54.97 -22.42 7.47
C GLU A 44 55.29 -22.87 6.04
N ASP A 45 54.48 -23.78 5.51
CA ASP A 45 54.53 -24.20 4.10
C ASP A 45 53.77 -23.24 3.18
N LEU A 46 53.83 -23.50 1.86
CA LEU A 46 53.47 -22.52 0.83
C LEU A 46 52.00 -22.11 0.92
N LEU A 47 51.74 -20.81 1.12
CA LEU A 47 50.39 -20.25 1.33
C LEU A 47 49.53 -20.09 0.05
N GLY A 48 50.07 -20.43 -1.12
CA GLY A 48 49.36 -20.35 -2.41
C GLY A 48 50.27 -20.06 -3.60
N TRP A 49 49.67 -19.99 -4.79
CA TRP A 49 50.34 -19.69 -6.06
C TRP A 49 49.53 -18.59 -6.79
N GLY A 50 50.17 -17.49 -7.20
CA GLY A 50 49.50 -16.41 -7.94
C GLY A 50 49.95 -16.30 -9.39
N ILE A 51 49.01 -16.13 -10.33
CA ILE A 51 49.27 -15.93 -11.77
C ILE A 51 49.13 -14.43 -12.10
N LEU A 52 50.24 -13.72 -12.21
CA LEU A 52 50.25 -12.32 -12.68
C LEU A 52 50.35 -12.29 -14.21
N ALA A 53 49.23 -12.00 -14.87
CA ALA A 53 49.11 -11.90 -16.33
C ALA A 53 49.26 -10.45 -16.80
N THR A 54 50.51 -9.97 -16.95
CA THR A 54 50.79 -8.64 -17.51
C THR A 54 50.67 -8.64 -19.04
N GLN A 55 49.75 -7.85 -19.59
CA GLN A 55 49.55 -7.72 -21.04
C GLN A 55 50.21 -6.46 -21.65
N HIS A 56 50.06 -6.33 -22.98
CA HIS A 56 50.65 -5.32 -23.86
C HIS A 56 50.55 -3.87 -23.35
N PRO A 57 51.56 -3.01 -23.64
CA PRO A 57 51.60 -1.63 -23.14
C PRO A 57 50.47 -0.70 -23.61
N ASP A 58 49.67 -1.10 -24.60
CA ASP A 58 48.63 -0.27 -25.23
C ASP A 58 47.21 -0.47 -24.66
N VAL A 59 47.01 -1.35 -23.67
CA VAL A 59 45.68 -1.58 -23.04
C VAL A 59 45.77 -1.52 -21.52
N ALA A 60 45.24 -0.45 -20.93
CA ALA A 60 45.24 -0.19 -19.48
C ALA A 60 44.17 -1.01 -18.71
N SER A 61 44.26 -2.35 -18.79
CA SER A 61 43.50 -3.25 -17.92
C SER A 61 44.13 -3.32 -16.52
N LYS A 62 43.30 -3.16 -15.48
CA LYS A 62 43.73 -3.12 -14.07
C LYS A 62 43.37 -4.42 -13.34
N GLU A 63 43.54 -5.57 -13.99
CA GLU A 63 42.93 -6.84 -13.58
C GLU A 63 43.96 -7.82 -13.00
N LEU A 64 43.57 -8.53 -11.94
CA LEU A 64 44.39 -9.47 -11.17
C LEU A 64 43.57 -10.71 -10.79
N VAL A 65 44.04 -11.91 -11.14
CA VAL A 65 43.37 -13.18 -10.79
C VAL A 65 44.25 -13.98 -9.83
N ILE A 66 43.66 -14.44 -8.72
CA ILE A 66 44.34 -15.22 -7.67
C ILE A 66 43.58 -16.52 -7.48
N ALA A 67 44.19 -17.66 -7.83
CA ALA A 67 43.58 -18.98 -7.69
C ALA A 67 44.16 -19.75 -6.50
N ALA A 68 43.30 -20.32 -5.66
CA ALA A 68 43.71 -21.11 -4.49
C ALA A 68 42.67 -22.20 -4.18
N PRO A 69 43.01 -23.26 -3.42
CA PRO A 69 42.02 -24.25 -2.98
C PRO A 69 40.92 -23.65 -2.09
N PHE A 70 41.27 -22.62 -1.30
CA PHE A 70 40.39 -21.79 -0.50
C PHE A 70 41.09 -20.43 -0.27
N HIS A 71 40.31 -19.37 -0.06
CA HIS A 71 40.85 -18.05 0.28
C HIS A 71 40.63 -17.75 1.76
N PRO A 72 41.68 -17.53 2.58
CA PRO A 72 41.50 -17.08 3.96
C PRO A 72 40.84 -15.69 3.99
N PRO A 73 40.01 -15.36 5.00
CA PRO A 73 39.37 -14.03 5.12
C PRO A 73 40.32 -12.83 5.21
N LEU A 74 41.64 -13.04 5.31
CA LEU A 74 42.64 -11.98 5.13
C LEU A 74 42.86 -11.63 3.64
N VAL A 75 42.83 -12.62 2.74
CA VAL A 75 43.02 -12.44 1.29
C VAL A 75 41.84 -11.70 0.69
N GLU A 76 40.61 -12.06 1.06
CA GLU A 76 39.37 -11.35 0.68
C GLU A 76 39.41 -9.86 1.06
N ARG A 77 39.81 -9.55 2.30
CA ARG A 77 39.97 -8.16 2.76
C ARG A 77 41.09 -7.41 2.04
N LEU A 78 42.15 -8.10 1.62
CA LEU A 78 43.21 -7.50 0.80
C LEU A 78 42.77 -7.27 -0.65
N ALA A 79 41.97 -8.16 -1.23
CA ALA A 79 41.36 -8.01 -2.56
C ALA A 79 40.35 -6.84 -2.58
N ALA A 80 39.46 -6.77 -1.59
CA ALA A 80 38.57 -5.61 -1.39
C ALA A 80 39.34 -4.29 -1.21
N ARG A 81 40.49 -4.31 -0.52
CA ARG A 81 41.35 -3.12 -0.39
C ARG A 81 42.04 -2.76 -1.71
N ALA A 82 42.54 -3.72 -2.47
CA ALA A 82 43.10 -3.48 -3.80
C ALA A 82 42.05 -2.90 -4.77
N ALA A 83 40.80 -3.36 -4.67
CA ALA A 83 39.67 -2.79 -5.39
C ALA A 83 39.36 -1.34 -5.01
N SER A 84 39.50 -0.95 -3.74
CA SER A 84 39.38 0.46 -3.36
C SER A 84 40.47 1.37 -3.97
N LEU A 85 41.57 0.78 -4.46
CA LEU A 85 42.62 1.46 -5.24
C LEU A 85 42.40 1.37 -6.76
N GLY A 86 41.26 0.81 -7.19
CA GLY A 86 40.85 0.69 -8.59
C GLY A 86 41.43 -0.51 -9.34
N LEU A 87 41.86 -1.57 -8.66
CA LEU A 87 42.25 -2.85 -9.26
C LEU A 87 41.07 -3.83 -9.26
N SER A 88 40.71 -4.39 -10.41
CA SER A 88 39.76 -5.52 -10.48
C SER A 88 40.48 -6.78 -9.99
N VAL A 89 40.10 -7.31 -8.82
CA VAL A 89 40.71 -8.51 -8.23
C VAL A 89 39.71 -9.65 -8.19
N HIS A 90 40.10 -10.79 -8.73
CA HIS A 90 39.27 -11.98 -8.88
C HIS A 90 39.89 -13.15 -8.09
N LEU A 91 39.23 -13.55 -7.00
CA LEU A 91 39.62 -14.69 -6.17
C LEU A 91 38.88 -15.95 -6.65
N LEU A 92 39.61 -16.90 -7.22
CA LEU A 92 39.08 -18.15 -7.75
C LEU A 92 39.33 -19.28 -6.75
N SER A 93 38.27 -19.89 -6.23
CA SER A 93 38.34 -21.08 -5.37
C SER A 93 38.30 -22.33 -6.24
N VAL A 94 39.42 -23.07 -6.27
CA VAL A 94 39.56 -24.32 -7.02
C VAL A 94 40.03 -25.44 -6.07
N PRO A 95 39.11 -26.09 -5.33
CA PRO A 95 39.47 -27.15 -4.38
C PRO A 95 40.25 -28.30 -5.04
N GLY A 96 40.00 -28.56 -6.33
CA GLY A 96 40.71 -29.53 -7.17
C GLY A 96 42.21 -29.24 -7.42
N LEU A 97 42.77 -28.14 -6.89
CA LEU A 97 44.23 -27.92 -6.87
C LEU A 97 44.99 -28.88 -5.93
N ALA A 98 44.28 -29.62 -5.06
CA ALA A 98 44.86 -30.71 -4.26
C ALA A 98 44.74 -32.09 -4.94
N GLU A 99 43.58 -32.38 -5.55
CA GLU A 99 43.30 -33.63 -6.27
C GLU A 99 42.50 -33.32 -7.54
N ALA A 100 42.89 -33.89 -8.69
CA ALA A 100 42.40 -33.46 -10.00
C ALA A 100 40.88 -33.61 -10.17
N SER A 101 40.18 -32.47 -10.13
CA SER A 101 38.75 -32.31 -10.41
C SER A 101 38.55 -31.13 -11.36
N ASP A 102 37.61 -31.26 -12.29
CA ASP A 102 37.24 -30.21 -13.25
C ASP A 102 36.26 -29.16 -12.64
N GLU A 103 35.90 -29.30 -11.36
CA GLU A 103 35.00 -28.38 -10.66
C GLU A 103 35.72 -27.11 -10.15
N ILE A 104 35.44 -25.98 -10.79
CA ILE A 104 35.62 -24.65 -10.22
C ILE A 104 34.42 -24.37 -9.31
N SER A 105 34.65 -24.17 -8.01
CA SER A 105 33.55 -24.03 -7.04
C SER A 105 33.05 -22.59 -6.91
N GLU A 106 33.95 -21.61 -6.71
CA GLU A 106 33.56 -20.22 -6.41
C GLU A 106 34.49 -19.20 -7.07
N LEU A 107 33.95 -18.01 -7.38
CA LEU A 107 34.68 -16.88 -7.94
C LEU A 107 34.17 -15.57 -7.32
N HIS A 108 34.98 -14.97 -6.45
CA HIS A 108 34.69 -13.68 -5.82
C HIS A 108 35.40 -12.57 -6.61
N SER A 109 34.73 -11.43 -6.82
CA SER A 109 35.26 -10.32 -7.62
C SER A 109 35.17 -9.02 -6.84
N TYR A 110 36.24 -8.21 -6.89
CA TYR A 110 36.37 -6.96 -6.17
C TYR A 110 36.82 -5.86 -7.16
N PRO A 111 36.19 -4.67 -7.20
CA PRO A 111 34.97 -4.32 -6.46
C PRO A 111 33.82 -5.23 -6.89
N ASP A 112 32.85 -5.47 -6.00
CA ASP A 112 31.74 -6.36 -6.31
C ASP A 112 30.85 -5.72 -7.38
N VAL A 113 31.03 -6.13 -8.64
CA VAL A 113 30.28 -5.63 -9.80
C VAL A 113 28.91 -6.30 -9.87
N GLY A 114 28.12 -6.13 -8.81
CA GLY A 114 26.67 -6.29 -8.81
C GLY A 114 26.16 -7.63 -9.33
N ARG A 115 26.82 -8.76 -8.98
CA ARG A 115 26.16 -10.06 -9.15
C ARG A 115 25.06 -10.21 -8.10
N LEU A 116 23.87 -9.73 -8.45
CA LEU A 116 22.62 -10.28 -7.91
C LEU A 116 22.72 -11.80 -8.02
N HIS A 117 22.76 -12.49 -6.87
CA HIS A 117 22.70 -13.95 -6.85
C HIS A 117 21.42 -14.37 -7.58
N PRO A 118 21.48 -15.20 -8.63
CA PRO A 118 20.29 -15.87 -9.11
C PRO A 118 19.75 -16.72 -7.96
N LEU A 119 18.45 -16.59 -7.66
CA LEU A 119 17.77 -17.43 -6.67
C LEU A 119 17.48 -18.83 -7.26
N GLU A 120 18.53 -19.49 -7.75
CA GLU A 120 18.54 -20.87 -8.23
C GLU A 120 18.60 -21.83 -7.03
N GLY A 121 17.53 -21.76 -6.25
CA GLY A 121 17.29 -22.52 -5.04
C GLY A 121 16.00 -22.02 -4.42
N LEU A 122 14.94 -22.82 -4.51
CA LEU A 122 13.66 -22.49 -3.87
C LEU A 122 13.90 -22.35 -2.35
N LEU A 123 13.73 -21.13 -1.84
CA LEU A 123 13.77 -20.88 -0.40
C LEU A 123 12.78 -21.82 0.29
N SER A 124 13.25 -22.57 1.28
CA SER A 124 12.41 -23.51 2.03
C SER A 124 11.23 -22.80 2.69
N VAL A 125 10.11 -23.51 2.90
CA VAL A 125 8.93 -22.99 3.60
C VAL A 125 9.29 -22.17 4.85
N GLU A 126 10.24 -22.65 5.66
CA GLU A 126 10.71 -21.95 6.86
C GLU A 126 11.29 -20.56 6.53
N GLN A 127 12.23 -20.48 5.58
CA GLN A 127 12.83 -19.22 5.16
C GLN A 127 11.81 -18.25 4.56
N ARG A 128 10.80 -18.76 3.83
CA ARG A 128 9.73 -17.91 3.28
C ARG A 128 8.75 -17.43 4.36
N VAL A 129 8.42 -18.28 5.33
CA VAL A 129 7.61 -17.90 6.51
C VAL A 129 8.35 -16.85 7.36
N ILE A 130 9.65 -17.03 7.60
CA ILE A 130 10.48 -16.05 8.32
C ILE A 130 10.46 -14.70 7.61
N ARG A 131 10.71 -14.67 6.29
CA ARG A 131 10.67 -13.43 5.48
C ARG A 131 9.29 -12.75 5.48
N VAL A 132 8.19 -13.51 5.51
CA VAL A 132 6.84 -12.96 5.63
C VAL A 132 6.65 -12.22 6.96
N LEU A 133 7.10 -12.83 8.07
CA LEU A 133 7.02 -12.20 9.39
C LEU A 133 7.96 -11.00 9.51
N GLU A 134 9.17 -11.08 8.95
CA GLU A 134 10.12 -9.96 8.85
C GLU A 134 9.54 -8.77 8.08
N GLY A 135 9.01 -9.01 6.88
CA GLY A 135 8.40 -7.96 6.06
C GLY A 135 7.21 -7.28 6.74
N ALA A 136 6.32 -8.05 7.38
CA ALA A 136 5.19 -7.49 8.12
C ALA A 136 5.62 -6.70 9.37
N SER A 137 6.69 -7.13 10.04
CA SER A 137 7.25 -6.45 11.21
C SER A 137 7.97 -5.15 10.85
N ALA A 138 8.69 -5.14 9.72
CA ALA A 138 9.34 -3.95 9.19
C ALA A 138 8.32 -2.92 8.68
N LEU A 139 7.30 -3.35 7.92
CA LEU A 139 6.22 -2.48 7.41
C LEU A 139 5.49 -1.73 8.52
N THR A 140 5.33 -2.36 9.69
CA THR A 140 4.67 -1.78 10.86
C THR A 140 5.64 -1.08 11.81
N SER A 141 6.96 -1.28 11.63
CA SER A 141 8.05 -0.85 12.52
C SER A 141 7.91 -1.28 14.00
N LEU A 142 6.94 -2.14 14.33
CA LEU A 142 6.51 -2.45 15.71
C LEU A 142 6.90 -3.85 16.19
N GLY A 143 7.84 -4.52 15.51
CA GLY A 143 8.30 -5.84 15.92
C GLY A 143 9.57 -6.31 15.20
N GLY A 144 9.99 -7.53 15.51
CA GLY A 144 11.16 -8.17 14.90
C GLY A 144 11.26 -9.67 15.16
N THR A 145 11.85 -10.38 14.20
CA THR A 145 12.17 -11.81 14.32
C THR A 145 13.51 -12.05 15.03
N ARG A 146 13.66 -13.22 15.64
CA ARG A 146 14.94 -13.70 16.16
C ARG A 146 15.06 -15.21 16.06
N ARG A 147 16.27 -15.70 15.79
CA ARG A 147 16.60 -17.13 15.83
C ARG A 147 16.96 -17.57 17.25
N THR A 148 16.44 -18.72 17.67
CA THR A 148 16.66 -19.36 18.97
C THR A 148 17.15 -20.80 18.77
N SER A 149 17.48 -21.50 19.85
CA SER A 149 17.75 -22.94 19.82
C SER A 149 16.54 -23.81 19.44
N ALA A 150 15.31 -23.30 19.60
CA ALA A 150 14.06 -24.04 19.39
C ALA A 150 13.37 -23.76 18.04
N GLY A 151 13.95 -22.88 17.21
CA GLY A 151 13.33 -22.33 16.00
C GLY A 151 13.49 -20.82 15.95
N TRP A 152 12.54 -20.11 15.36
CA TRP A 152 12.47 -18.66 15.36
C TRP A 152 11.34 -18.15 16.25
N VAL A 153 11.41 -16.89 16.64
CA VAL A 153 10.40 -16.18 17.43
C VAL A 153 10.15 -14.81 16.81
N LEU A 154 8.94 -14.29 17.01
CA LEU A 154 8.53 -12.94 16.63
C LEU A 154 8.11 -12.18 17.88
N TYR A 155 8.71 -11.01 18.11
CA TYR A 155 8.26 -10.05 19.10
C TYR A 155 7.48 -8.94 18.41
N VAL A 156 6.37 -8.52 19.02
CA VAL A 156 5.59 -7.33 18.64
C VAL A 156 5.45 -6.50 19.90
N ARG A 157 5.84 -5.23 19.85
CA ARG A 157 5.86 -4.31 21.01
C ARG A 157 6.58 -4.87 22.24
N GLY A 158 7.73 -5.52 22.00
CA GLY A 158 8.55 -6.20 23.02
C GLY A 158 7.93 -7.46 23.62
N LYS A 159 6.71 -7.86 23.21
CA LYS A 159 6.00 -9.03 23.73
C LYS A 159 6.11 -10.18 22.74
N LEU A 160 6.37 -11.40 23.24
CA LEU A 160 6.47 -12.60 22.41
C LEU A 160 5.13 -12.90 21.73
N ALA A 161 5.04 -12.62 20.44
CA ALA A 161 3.81 -12.68 19.66
C ALA A 161 3.64 -14.03 18.95
N ALA A 162 4.72 -14.58 18.38
CA ALA A 162 4.70 -15.90 17.75
C ALA A 162 6.00 -16.70 17.93
N GLN A 163 5.90 -18.03 17.77
CA GLN A 163 7.03 -18.95 17.64
C GLN A 163 6.91 -19.73 16.34
N VAL A 164 8.00 -19.89 15.60
CA VAL A 164 8.09 -20.59 14.32
C VAL A 164 9.04 -21.77 14.49
N ARG A 165 8.59 -23.00 14.25
CA ARG A 165 9.43 -24.20 14.39
C ARG A 165 9.26 -25.11 13.18
N ARG A 166 10.34 -25.75 12.73
CA ARG A 166 10.24 -26.87 11.77
C ARG A 166 9.46 -28.00 12.42
N ASP A 167 8.55 -28.60 11.66
CA ASP A 167 7.61 -29.61 12.13
C ASP A 167 7.24 -30.50 10.95
N GLY A 168 7.75 -31.73 10.92
CA GLY A 168 7.63 -32.62 9.76
C GLY A 168 8.28 -32.07 8.48
N ASP A 169 7.50 -32.08 7.39
CA ASP A 169 7.80 -31.48 6.09
C ASP A 169 7.50 -29.97 6.01
N GLY A 170 7.00 -29.39 7.10
CA GLY A 170 6.51 -28.02 7.17
C GLY A 170 6.99 -27.24 8.39
N VAL A 171 6.19 -26.24 8.74
CA VAL A 171 6.52 -25.18 9.70
C VAL A 171 5.31 -24.90 10.59
N ALA A 172 5.46 -25.14 11.88
CA ALA A 172 4.47 -24.75 12.88
C ALA A 172 4.70 -23.30 13.32
N VAL A 173 3.79 -22.41 12.94
CA VAL A 173 3.70 -21.04 13.44
C VAL A 173 2.67 -20.99 14.57
N SER A 174 3.14 -20.79 15.80
CA SER A 174 2.31 -20.73 17.01
C SER A 174 2.23 -19.29 17.50
N LEU A 175 1.11 -18.62 17.23
CA LEU A 175 0.77 -17.33 17.84
C LEU A 175 0.55 -17.54 19.34
N VAL A 176 1.20 -16.73 20.16
CA VAL A 176 1.22 -16.82 21.63
C VAL A 176 0.25 -15.81 22.26
N LEU A 177 0.18 -14.61 21.66
CA LEU A 177 -0.67 -13.49 22.08
C LEU A 177 -1.41 -12.90 20.87
N PRO A 178 -2.56 -12.23 21.07
CA PRO A 178 -3.40 -12.30 22.28
C PRO A 178 -4.28 -13.57 22.30
N GLN A 179 -4.37 -14.30 21.18
CA GLN A 179 -5.08 -15.57 21.07
C GLN A 179 -4.10 -16.68 20.66
N LYS A 180 -4.08 -17.78 21.43
CA LYS A 180 -3.21 -18.92 21.15
C LYS A 180 -3.71 -19.70 19.93
N ARG A 181 -3.04 -19.56 18.80
CA ARG A 181 -3.40 -20.20 17.52
C ARG A 181 -2.15 -20.85 16.91
N ARG A 182 -2.21 -22.15 16.62
CA ARG A 182 -1.16 -22.86 15.84
C ARG A 182 -1.61 -23.00 14.40
N ILE A 183 -0.72 -22.64 13.49
CA ILE A 183 -0.84 -22.69 12.03
C ILE A 183 0.26 -23.64 11.53
N PHE A 184 -0.04 -24.47 10.55
CA PHE A 184 0.92 -25.42 9.96
C PHE A 184 1.09 -25.13 8.47
N VAL A 185 2.30 -24.72 8.09
CA VAL A 185 2.63 -24.24 6.74
C VAL A 185 3.53 -25.24 6.02
N THR A 186 3.15 -25.62 4.81
CA THR A 186 3.85 -26.54 3.91
C THR A 186 4.12 -25.85 2.57
N GLU A 187 4.92 -26.46 1.68
CA GLU A 187 5.13 -25.94 0.32
C GLU A 187 3.81 -25.69 -0.43
N SER A 188 2.85 -26.62 -0.31
CA SER A 188 1.56 -26.57 -1.03
C SER A 188 0.58 -25.53 -0.49
N ASN A 189 0.64 -25.17 0.79
CA ASN A 189 -0.30 -24.21 1.40
C ASN A 189 0.34 -22.84 1.69
N PHE A 190 1.66 -22.69 1.52
CA PHE A 190 2.40 -21.44 1.73
C PHE A 190 1.82 -20.23 0.95
N PRO A 191 1.39 -20.33 -0.33
CA PRO A 191 0.85 -19.17 -1.05
C PRO A 191 -0.39 -18.54 -0.40
N ARG A 192 -1.17 -19.34 0.34
CA ARG A 192 -2.30 -18.85 1.16
C ARG A 192 -1.81 -18.33 2.50
N TRP A 193 -1.02 -19.12 3.23
CA TRP A 193 -0.61 -18.77 4.59
C TRP A 193 0.40 -17.64 4.65
N GLY A 194 1.17 -17.36 3.60
CA GLY A 194 2.04 -16.18 3.54
C GLY A 194 1.24 -14.88 3.68
N ILE A 195 0.14 -14.75 2.93
CA ILE A 195 -0.77 -13.60 3.01
C ILE A 195 -1.47 -13.57 4.37
N GLU A 196 -2.10 -14.68 4.79
CA GLU A 196 -2.78 -14.77 6.09
C GLU A 196 -1.85 -14.46 7.28
N LEU A 197 -0.57 -14.88 7.24
CA LEU A 197 0.41 -14.55 8.29
C LEU A 197 0.85 -13.08 8.26
N HIS A 198 1.01 -12.49 7.07
CA HIS A 198 1.33 -11.07 6.93
C HIS A 198 0.21 -10.19 7.51
N GLU A 199 -1.04 -10.47 7.14
CA GLU A 199 -2.23 -9.81 7.70
C GLU A 199 -2.32 -9.98 9.22
N MET A 200 -2.05 -11.20 9.74
CA MET A 200 -2.08 -11.45 11.19
C MET A 200 -1.01 -10.66 11.95
N VAL A 201 0.20 -10.48 11.40
CA VAL A 201 1.22 -9.64 12.06
C VAL A 201 0.80 -8.17 12.08
N ILE A 202 0.22 -7.66 10.99
CA ILE A 202 -0.34 -6.28 10.97
C ILE A 202 -1.45 -6.15 12.02
N GLN A 203 -2.40 -7.09 12.08
CA GLN A 203 -3.48 -7.09 13.07
C GLN A 203 -2.94 -7.17 14.52
N LEU A 204 -1.88 -7.94 14.76
CA LEU A 204 -1.20 -7.98 16.07
C LEU A 204 -0.59 -6.63 16.45
N THR A 205 0.07 -5.94 15.51
CA THR A 205 0.64 -4.60 15.76
C THR A 205 -0.42 -3.52 15.95
N GLN A 206 -1.68 -3.80 15.59
CA GLN A 206 -2.83 -2.93 15.81
C GLN A 206 -3.68 -3.32 17.04
N ASP A 207 -3.41 -4.47 17.68
CA ASP A 207 -4.28 -4.99 18.73
C ASP A 207 -4.09 -4.20 20.06
N PRO A 208 -5.14 -3.53 20.57
CA PRO A 208 -5.04 -2.72 21.78
C PRO A 208 -4.77 -3.55 23.04
N ARG A 209 -4.93 -4.88 23.01
CA ARG A 209 -4.59 -5.76 24.14
C ARG A 209 -3.09 -5.97 24.30
N LEU A 210 -2.29 -5.61 23.29
CA LEU A 210 -0.84 -5.52 23.45
C LEU A 210 -0.41 -4.18 24.09
N LEU A 211 -1.23 -3.13 23.96
CA LEU A 211 -1.02 -1.82 24.59
C LEU A 211 -1.61 -1.77 26.00
N ASP A 212 -0.75 -1.94 27.00
CA ASP A 212 -1.02 -1.44 28.35
C ASP A 212 -0.56 0.03 28.48
N GLU A 213 -1.01 0.72 29.53
CA GLU A 213 -0.70 2.13 29.76
C GLU A 213 0.82 2.41 29.81
N THR A 214 1.60 1.49 30.40
CA THR A 214 3.06 1.65 30.50
C THR A 214 3.76 1.53 29.16
N LEU A 215 3.23 0.69 28.26
CA LEU A 215 3.72 0.55 26.89
C LEU A 215 3.33 1.75 26.02
N GLY A 216 2.13 2.32 26.20
CA GLY A 216 1.70 3.55 25.53
C GLY A 216 2.47 4.81 25.98
N ASP A 217 2.95 4.84 27.22
CA ASP A 217 3.92 5.84 27.67
C ASP A 217 5.31 5.61 27.05
N ARG A 218 5.73 4.34 26.95
CA ARG A 218 7.04 3.97 26.41
C ARG A 218 7.14 4.17 24.89
N GLU A 219 6.08 3.93 24.11
CA GLU A 219 6.03 4.26 22.67
C GLU A 219 6.18 5.77 22.43
N ARG A 220 5.48 6.61 23.21
CA ARG A 220 5.63 8.07 23.12
C ARG A 220 7.02 8.54 23.55
N ALA A 221 7.66 7.83 24.49
CA ALA A 221 9.06 8.06 24.83
C ALA A 221 10.03 7.61 23.71
N VAL A 222 9.71 6.56 22.95
CA VAL A 222 10.47 6.11 21.76
C VAL A 222 10.43 7.15 20.66
N GLU A 223 9.24 7.57 20.24
CA GLU A 223 9.06 8.59 19.19
C GLU A 223 9.83 9.87 19.54
N LYS A 224 9.71 10.31 20.80
CA LYS A 224 10.44 11.47 21.30
C LYS A 224 11.96 11.23 21.32
N ALA A 225 12.45 10.09 21.79
CA ALA A 225 13.89 9.82 21.87
C ALA A 225 14.54 9.72 20.48
N ALA A 226 13.84 9.17 19.48
CA ALA A 226 14.29 9.18 18.10
C ALA A 226 14.31 10.60 17.51
N ALA A 227 13.27 11.41 17.77
CA ALA A 227 13.20 12.80 17.34
C ALA A 227 14.27 13.70 18.00
N ASP A 228 14.47 13.57 19.33
CA ASP A 228 15.52 14.26 20.10
C ASP A 228 16.93 13.88 19.58
N ALA A 229 17.11 12.65 19.05
CA ALA A 229 18.34 12.19 18.40
C ALA A 229 18.46 12.62 16.91
N GLY A 230 17.43 13.24 16.33
CA GLY A 230 17.40 13.63 14.91
C GLY A 230 17.35 12.44 13.95
N ALA A 231 16.74 11.32 14.37
CA ALA A 231 16.66 10.06 13.64
C ALA A 231 15.23 9.76 13.15
N ALA A 232 15.10 9.41 11.86
CA ALA A 232 13.89 8.83 11.31
C ALA A 232 13.79 7.37 11.79
N LEU A 233 12.71 7.04 12.49
CA LEU A 233 12.46 5.72 13.07
C LEU A 233 12.29 4.65 11.97
N THR A 234 13.00 3.52 12.08
CA THR A 234 12.94 2.40 11.11
C THR A 234 12.51 1.07 11.73
N ALA A 235 12.69 0.90 13.04
CA ALA A 235 12.20 -0.27 13.78
C ALA A 235 12.14 0.02 15.29
N THR A 236 11.29 -0.73 16.00
CA THR A 236 11.19 -0.69 17.46
C THR A 236 11.18 -2.09 18.05
N TRP A 237 11.55 -2.19 19.33
CA TRP A 237 11.48 -3.41 20.14
C TRP A 237 12.32 -4.59 19.63
N ILE A 238 13.55 -4.33 19.17
CA ILE A 238 14.41 -5.39 18.61
C ILE A 238 14.97 -6.28 19.75
N PRO A 239 14.69 -7.59 19.75
CA PRO A 239 15.12 -8.50 20.81
C PRO A 239 16.65 -8.69 20.82
N CYS A 240 17.29 -8.36 21.94
CA CYS A 240 18.75 -8.41 22.12
C CYS A 240 19.22 -9.68 22.86
N SER A 241 18.48 -10.16 23.86
CA SER A 241 18.77 -11.44 24.54
C SER A 241 18.22 -12.65 23.76
N PRO A 242 18.75 -13.88 23.97
CA PRO A 242 18.25 -15.10 23.33
C PRO A 242 16.75 -15.35 23.56
N ASP A 243 16.28 -15.04 24.77
CA ASP A 243 14.90 -15.23 25.23
C ASP A 243 14.02 -14.00 25.00
N GLY A 244 14.58 -12.90 24.45
CA GLY A 244 13.88 -11.67 24.05
C GLY A 244 13.21 -10.89 25.19
N ASP A 245 13.63 -11.14 26.44
CA ASP A 245 13.29 -10.35 27.62
C ASP A 245 14.02 -8.99 27.66
N THR A 246 15.22 -8.89 27.08
CA THR A 246 15.88 -7.61 26.81
C THR A 246 15.70 -7.23 25.34
N CYS A 247 15.18 -6.03 25.10
CA CYS A 247 14.96 -5.47 23.78
C CYS A 247 15.60 -4.08 23.70
N LEU A 248 16.15 -3.75 22.55
CA LEU A 248 16.44 -2.39 22.15
C LEU A 248 15.12 -1.69 21.82
N ASP A 249 14.87 -0.52 22.41
CA ASP A 249 13.60 0.19 22.22
C ASP A 249 13.41 0.65 20.77
N TRP A 250 14.45 1.17 20.13
CA TRP A 250 14.35 1.68 18.75
C TRP A 250 15.64 1.63 17.93
N VAL A 251 15.46 1.64 16.60
CA VAL A 251 16.47 1.91 15.57
C VAL A 251 15.91 2.97 14.61
N GLY A 252 16.80 3.83 14.12
CA GLY A 252 16.48 4.81 13.10
C GLY A 252 17.71 5.17 12.26
N VAL A 253 17.53 6.12 11.33
CA VAL A 253 18.60 6.70 10.52
C VAL A 253 18.62 8.21 10.73
N ASP A 254 19.78 8.76 11.10
CA ASP A 254 19.92 10.19 11.38
C ASP A 254 19.97 11.05 10.09
N SER A 255 19.83 12.36 10.26
CA SER A 255 19.94 13.35 9.17
C SER A 255 21.30 13.36 8.43
N LYS A 256 22.31 12.65 8.94
CA LYS A 256 23.64 12.44 8.32
C LYS A 256 23.79 11.04 7.72
N ARG A 257 22.71 10.26 7.63
CA ARG A 257 22.64 8.85 7.19
C ARG A 257 23.37 7.86 8.09
N ARG A 258 23.65 8.18 9.36
CA ARG A 258 24.18 7.20 10.32
C ARG A 258 23.03 6.41 10.93
N ALA A 259 23.23 5.11 11.13
CA ALA A 259 22.29 4.33 11.94
C ALA A 259 22.33 4.83 13.39
N ALA A 260 21.17 5.05 13.98
CA ALA A 260 21.01 5.38 15.39
C ALA A 260 20.23 4.26 16.07
N ILE A 261 20.64 3.89 17.28
CA ILE A 261 19.93 2.93 18.13
C ILE A 261 19.59 3.59 19.45
N GLY A 262 18.51 3.20 20.11
CA GLY A 262 18.26 3.69 21.45
C GLY A 262 17.47 2.79 22.38
N LEU A 263 17.65 3.08 23.66
CA LEU A 263 17.09 2.39 24.80
C LEU A 263 16.52 3.41 25.79
N ILE A 264 15.39 3.07 26.40
CA ILE A 264 14.66 3.89 27.39
C ILE A 264 14.53 3.07 28.66
N SER A 265 15.06 3.62 29.76
CA SER A 265 15.03 2.98 31.08
C SER A 265 14.95 4.01 32.19
N ALA A 266 14.36 3.67 33.33
CA ALA A 266 14.38 4.55 34.51
C ALA A 266 15.81 4.67 35.07
N GLU A 267 16.54 3.56 35.10
CA GLU A 267 17.91 3.44 35.61
C GLU A 267 18.78 2.70 34.59
N VAL A 268 20.09 2.94 34.61
CA VAL A 268 21.03 2.27 33.70
C VAL A 268 22.00 1.42 34.52
N GLY A 269 21.81 0.11 34.48
CA GLY A 269 22.79 -0.86 34.97
C GLY A 269 23.61 -1.50 33.85
N PRO A 270 24.49 -2.45 34.19
CA PRO A 270 25.30 -3.18 33.21
C PRO A 270 24.49 -3.96 32.16
N GLU A 271 23.25 -4.36 32.50
CA GLU A 271 22.32 -5.03 31.60
C GLU A 271 21.91 -4.10 30.44
N GLN A 272 21.50 -2.87 30.73
CA GLN A 272 21.09 -1.89 29.72
C GLN A 272 22.27 -1.50 28.81
N ALA A 273 23.48 -1.41 29.37
CA ALA A 273 24.70 -1.22 28.60
C ALA A 273 25.03 -2.42 27.68
N ALA A 274 24.85 -3.65 28.17
CA ALA A 274 25.00 -4.87 27.37
C ALA A 274 23.93 -5.00 26.28
N THR A 275 22.69 -4.57 26.55
CA THR A 275 21.61 -4.49 25.56
C THR A 275 21.95 -3.50 24.44
N LEU A 276 22.45 -2.30 24.76
CA LEU A 276 22.92 -1.33 23.76
C LEU A 276 24.10 -1.87 22.94
N ALA A 277 25.10 -2.48 23.57
CA ALA A 277 26.23 -3.09 22.85
C ALA A 277 25.77 -4.20 21.90
N THR A 278 24.85 -5.05 22.34
CA THR A 278 24.27 -6.14 21.54
C THR A 278 23.43 -5.58 20.38
N GLY A 279 22.61 -4.55 20.63
CA GLY A 279 21.86 -3.84 19.60
C GLY A 279 22.75 -3.19 18.54
N GLN A 280 23.89 -2.61 18.95
CA GLN A 280 24.87 -2.02 18.03
C GLN A 280 25.47 -3.08 17.09
N LEU A 281 25.82 -4.25 17.62
CA LEU A 281 26.33 -5.38 16.82
C LEU A 281 25.24 -5.94 15.89
N LEU A 282 24.01 -6.13 16.37
CA LEU A 282 22.88 -6.62 15.56
C LEU A 282 22.57 -5.68 14.37
N VAL A 283 22.62 -4.35 14.59
CA VAL A 283 22.41 -3.32 13.57
C VAL A 283 23.63 -3.14 12.66
N LEU A 284 24.85 -3.48 13.11
CA LEU A 284 26.03 -3.56 12.24
C LEU A 284 25.93 -4.75 11.28
N GLU A 285 25.64 -5.95 11.80
CA GLU A 285 25.53 -7.19 11.01
C GLU A 285 24.35 -7.16 10.04
N ASN A 286 23.20 -6.62 10.47
CA ASN A 286 21.93 -6.66 9.74
C ASN A 286 21.49 -5.27 9.26
N ARG A 287 22.45 -4.38 8.98
CA ARG A 287 22.20 -2.97 8.64
C ARG A 287 21.19 -2.77 7.50
N ALA A 288 21.26 -3.59 6.46
CA ALA A 288 20.36 -3.52 5.32
C ALA A 288 18.88 -3.82 5.67
N VAL A 289 18.63 -4.44 6.83
CA VAL A 289 17.28 -4.71 7.36
C VAL A 289 16.83 -3.58 8.30
N TRP A 290 17.63 -3.28 9.33
CA TRP A 290 17.20 -2.40 10.42
C TRP A 290 17.46 -0.91 10.19
N ALA A 291 18.42 -0.55 9.34
CA ALA A 291 18.84 0.83 9.10
C ALA A 291 19.22 1.00 7.62
N ALA A 292 18.31 0.63 6.72
CA ALA A 292 18.52 0.64 5.29
C ALA A 292 18.95 2.04 4.79
N GLY A 293 19.93 2.08 3.89
CA GLY A 293 20.50 3.33 3.37
C GLY A 293 21.46 4.07 4.30
N SER A 294 21.78 3.52 5.47
CA SER A 294 22.75 4.13 6.40
C SER A 294 24.22 3.77 6.13
N ASP A 295 25.12 4.69 6.41
CA ASP A 295 26.59 4.52 6.39
C ASP A 295 27.22 4.91 7.75
N GLY A 296 28.56 4.95 7.83
CA GLY A 296 29.27 5.34 9.05
C GLY A 296 29.08 4.42 10.28
N PRO A 297 29.53 4.87 11.48
CA PRO A 297 29.33 4.14 12.73
C PRO A 297 27.87 4.19 13.21
N VAL A 298 27.45 3.18 13.97
CA VAL A 298 26.12 3.13 14.61
C VAL A 298 26.18 3.95 15.91
N GLN A 299 25.37 5.01 16.02
CA GLN A 299 25.31 5.84 17.22
C GLN A 299 24.37 5.24 18.27
N ALA A 300 24.83 5.08 19.52
CA ALA A 300 23.98 4.72 20.64
C ALA A 300 23.38 5.94 21.35
N CYS A 301 22.08 5.92 21.59
CA CYS A 301 21.31 6.95 22.29
C CYS A 301 20.62 6.35 23.52
N LEU A 302 20.81 6.93 24.70
CA LEU A 302 20.26 6.42 25.96
C LEU A 302 19.42 7.49 26.65
N SER A 303 18.14 7.21 26.86
CA SER A 303 17.20 8.09 27.56
C SER A 303 16.90 7.50 28.94
N ALA A 304 17.60 7.98 29.96
CA ALA A 304 17.51 7.45 31.32
C ALA A 304 17.89 8.48 32.40
N ALA A 305 17.55 8.17 33.65
CA ALA A 305 18.03 8.88 34.84
C ALA A 305 19.40 8.29 35.30
N PRO A 306 19.98 8.66 36.46
CA PRO A 306 21.43 8.59 36.68
C PRO A 306 22.02 7.19 36.51
N THR A 307 23.09 7.15 35.71
CA THR A 307 23.78 5.94 35.24
C THR A 307 24.62 5.31 36.35
N ASP A 308 24.65 3.97 36.44
CA ASP A 308 25.70 3.27 37.17
C ASP A 308 27.08 3.62 36.59
N PRO A 309 28.13 3.88 37.39
CA PRO A 309 29.44 4.32 36.88
C PRO A 309 30.13 3.33 35.93
N LEU A 310 29.88 2.01 36.05
CA LEU A 310 30.41 1.00 35.13
C LEU A 310 29.60 0.98 33.83
N ALA A 311 28.28 1.13 33.92
CA ALA A 311 27.41 1.25 32.75
C ALA A 311 27.71 2.52 31.95
N ALA A 312 27.98 3.65 32.62
CA ALA A 312 28.38 4.91 31.99
C ALA A 312 29.62 4.74 31.09
N GLY A 313 30.70 4.14 31.62
CA GLY A 313 31.91 3.91 30.84
C GLY A 313 31.71 3.01 29.60
N VAL A 314 30.72 2.11 29.62
CA VAL A 314 30.35 1.32 28.42
C VAL A 314 29.50 2.16 27.45
N VAL A 315 28.54 2.93 27.93
CA VAL A 315 27.69 3.80 27.09
C VAL A 315 28.51 4.87 26.39
N ASP A 316 29.46 5.50 27.08
CA ASP A 316 30.38 6.51 26.49
C ASP A 316 31.21 5.90 25.36
N LEU A 317 31.69 4.65 25.51
CA LEU A 317 32.41 3.93 24.47
C LEU A 317 31.53 3.57 23.26
N LEU A 318 30.22 3.35 23.46
CA LEU A 318 29.25 3.05 22.39
C LEU A 318 28.76 4.32 21.66
N ALA A 319 28.74 5.47 22.33
CA ALA A 319 28.28 6.75 21.78
C ALA A 319 29.30 7.39 20.80
N GLY A 320 30.60 7.17 21.03
CA GLY A 320 31.69 7.68 20.19
C GLY A 320 32.05 9.16 20.47
N GLU A 321 32.89 9.76 19.63
CA GLU A 321 33.53 11.06 19.86
C GLU A 321 32.59 12.29 19.92
N THR A 322 31.28 12.10 19.67
CA THR A 322 30.26 13.15 19.82
C THR A 322 29.17 12.72 20.79
N PRO A 323 29.35 12.91 22.12
CA PRO A 323 28.24 12.82 23.05
C PRO A 323 27.21 13.90 22.71
N ILE A 324 25.97 13.50 22.43
CA ILE A 324 24.83 14.41 22.52
C ILE A 324 24.62 14.67 24.02
N GLU A 325 24.68 15.92 24.45
CA GLU A 325 24.26 16.26 25.82
C GLU A 325 22.78 15.89 25.98
N ALA A 326 22.52 14.82 26.74
CA ALA A 326 21.16 14.38 27.02
C ALA A 326 20.37 15.56 27.64
N PRO A 327 19.23 15.98 27.05
CA PRO A 327 18.49 17.13 27.54
C PRO A 327 17.97 16.83 28.94
N ARG A 328 18.61 17.43 29.96
CA ARG A 328 18.37 17.13 31.37
C ARG A 328 16.87 17.12 31.66
N PRO A 329 16.29 16.00 32.14
CA PRO A 329 14.86 15.93 32.39
C PRO A 329 14.48 16.98 33.43
N ARG A 330 13.73 18.00 33.00
CA ARG A 330 13.16 19.00 33.91
C ARG A 330 12.09 18.30 34.74
N LEU A 331 12.48 17.85 35.92
CA LEU A 331 11.56 17.29 36.91
C LEU A 331 10.52 18.38 37.23
N ILE A 332 9.28 18.18 36.79
CA ILE A 332 8.19 19.11 37.10
C ILE A 332 7.72 18.82 38.52
N GLU A 333 8.48 19.34 39.49
CA GLU A 333 8.04 19.37 40.89
C GLU A 333 6.76 20.22 40.98
N ARG A 334 5.60 19.54 41.01
CA ARG A 334 4.31 20.17 41.31
C ARG A 334 4.31 20.62 42.76
N ALA A 335 4.82 21.83 43.01
CA ALA A 335 4.71 22.49 44.30
C ALA A 335 3.23 22.52 44.76
N PRO A 336 2.94 22.16 46.02
CA PRO A 336 1.56 22.10 46.51
C PRO A 336 0.93 23.50 46.50
N ARG A 337 -0.23 23.65 45.85
CA ARG A 337 -0.98 24.92 45.81
C ARG A 337 -1.35 25.36 47.24
N PRO A 338 -1.12 26.63 47.62
CA PRO A 338 -1.59 27.15 48.91
C PRO A 338 -3.12 27.22 48.94
N PRO A 339 -3.76 27.06 50.12
CA PRO A 339 -5.21 27.14 50.24
C PRO A 339 -5.71 28.57 49.97
N ARG A 340 -6.77 28.70 49.15
CA ARG A 340 -7.41 29.99 48.88
C ARG A 340 -8.10 30.55 50.15
N PRO A 341 -7.99 31.86 50.43
CA PRO A 341 -8.66 32.47 51.58
C PRO A 341 -10.18 32.51 51.40
N ARG A 342 -10.91 32.17 52.46
CA ARG A 342 -12.37 32.15 52.50
C ARG A 342 -12.90 33.58 52.69
N ARG A 343 -13.43 34.20 51.64
CA ARG A 343 -14.07 35.54 51.75
C ARG A 343 -15.40 35.44 52.52
N GLU A 344 -15.57 36.35 53.47
CA GLU A 344 -16.79 36.49 54.28
C GLU A 344 -17.85 37.32 53.53
N ARG A 345 -19.12 37.12 53.89
CA ARG A 345 -20.25 37.90 53.33
C ARG A 345 -20.45 39.17 54.17
N HIS A 346 -20.45 40.34 53.53
CA HIS A 346 -21.06 41.56 54.08
C HIS A 346 -22.40 41.83 53.42
N ALA A 347 -23.31 42.51 54.14
CA ALA A 347 -24.65 42.84 53.69
C ALA A 347 -25.02 44.29 54.06
N ALA A 348 -25.56 45.02 53.07
CA ALA A 348 -26.18 46.35 53.11
C ALA A 348 -26.88 46.52 51.74
N SER A 349 -28.15 46.91 51.53
CA SER A 349 -29.12 47.84 52.17
C SER A 349 -29.18 49.22 51.50
N GLY A 350 -30.39 49.68 51.12
CA GLY A 350 -30.66 50.86 50.27
C GLY A 350 -31.14 50.43 48.87
N GLU A 351 -32.38 50.58 48.40
CA GLU A 351 -33.57 51.41 48.76
C GLU A 351 -33.65 52.79 48.05
N GLU A 352 -34.88 53.24 47.74
CA GLU A 352 -35.29 54.52 47.07
C GLU A 352 -34.95 54.65 45.55
N THR A 353 -35.92 54.57 44.61
CA THR A 353 -36.82 55.63 44.02
C THR A 353 -36.10 56.68 43.13
N SER A 354 -36.69 57.33 42.09
CA SER A 354 -38.09 57.47 41.61
C SER A 354 -38.18 57.62 40.07
N GLU A 355 -39.41 57.73 39.53
CA GLU A 355 -39.88 58.50 38.33
C GLU A 355 -39.03 58.61 37.03
N GLY A 356 -39.56 58.52 35.80
CA GLY A 356 -40.97 58.40 35.35
C GLY A 356 -41.41 59.54 34.41
N THR A 357 -41.47 59.27 33.09
CA THR A 357 -42.19 60.09 32.07
C THR A 357 -42.69 59.15 30.96
N GLU A 358 -43.91 59.37 30.46
CA GLU A 358 -44.62 58.52 29.47
C GLU A 358 -45.05 59.37 28.20
N PRO A 359 -45.87 58.89 27.21
CA PRO A 359 -45.81 59.33 25.82
C PRO A 359 -47.03 60.25 25.47
N PRO A 360 -47.84 60.16 24.36
CA PRO A 360 -47.96 59.19 23.24
C PRO A 360 -46.95 59.52 22.10
N ASP A 361 -47.04 59.13 20.81
CA ASP A 361 -48.03 58.55 19.85
C ASP A 361 -47.22 57.70 18.83
N SER A 362 -47.69 56.70 18.07
CA SER A 362 -48.98 56.00 17.84
C SER A 362 -48.61 54.56 17.32
N GLU A 363 -49.38 53.63 16.73
CA GLU A 363 -50.75 53.58 16.19
C GLU A 363 -51.33 52.12 16.15
N GLU A 364 -51.85 51.68 15.00
CA GLU A 364 -52.56 50.41 14.73
C GLU A 364 -51.64 49.26 14.20
N GLY A 365 -52.04 47.99 14.20
CA GLY A 365 -53.31 47.42 14.65
C GLY A 365 -53.44 45.88 14.54
N GLN A 366 -53.75 45.26 15.68
CA GLN A 366 -54.77 44.20 15.87
C GLN A 366 -54.91 42.98 14.91
N GLN A 367 -54.64 41.80 15.49
CA GLN A 367 -55.53 40.60 15.52
C GLN A 367 -55.79 39.79 14.22
N ARG A 368 -56.15 38.48 14.25
CA ARG A 368 -56.04 37.32 15.18
C ARG A 368 -56.52 36.04 14.43
N ARG A 369 -56.29 34.86 15.03
CA ARG A 369 -56.94 33.52 14.79
C ARG A 369 -56.45 32.76 13.54
N GLY A 370 -56.07 31.48 13.57
CA GLY A 370 -55.82 30.54 14.69
C GLY A 370 -56.68 29.25 14.66
N ARG A 371 -56.34 28.28 15.54
CA ARG A 371 -56.93 26.91 15.70
C ARG A 371 -56.42 25.87 14.67
N ARG A 372 -56.32 24.55 14.96
CA ARG A 372 -56.51 23.78 16.23
C ARG A 372 -55.80 22.39 16.16
N ARG A 373 -55.14 22.04 17.28
CA ARG A 373 -54.83 20.73 17.94
C ARG A 373 -55.04 19.34 17.25
N PRO A 374 -54.35 18.27 17.76
CA PRO A 374 -53.99 17.06 16.99
C PRO A 374 -54.81 15.79 17.35
N ARG A 375 -54.41 14.60 16.82
CA ARG A 375 -54.76 13.30 17.42
C ARG A 375 -53.78 12.15 17.12
N ARG A 376 -53.42 11.36 18.16
CA ARG A 376 -52.88 9.99 18.09
C ARG A 376 -53.98 9.00 17.64
N ARG A 377 -53.65 7.89 16.95
CA ARG A 377 -53.78 6.47 17.44
C ARG A 377 -53.88 5.38 16.33
N ARG A 378 -53.35 4.19 16.68
CA ARG A 378 -53.59 2.82 16.13
C ARG A 378 -52.99 2.51 14.74
N ARG A 379 -52.48 1.30 14.38
CA ARG A 379 -52.53 -0.12 14.87
C ARG A 379 -53.52 -1.03 14.12
N GLY A 380 -53.00 -1.95 13.27
CA GLY A 380 -53.61 -3.26 12.97
C GLY A 380 -53.91 -3.59 11.50
N GLY A 381 -53.85 -4.89 11.14
CA GLY A 381 -54.17 -5.49 9.82
C GLY A 381 -53.03 -5.41 8.80
N ARG A 382 -52.61 -6.45 8.05
CA ARG A 382 -53.02 -7.86 7.88
C ARG A 382 -54.39 -8.12 7.22
N GLY A 383 -54.36 -8.85 6.10
CA GLY A 383 -55.46 -9.16 5.15
C GLY A 383 -54.97 -8.78 3.74
N LEU A 384 -54.67 -9.69 2.80
CA LEU A 384 -55.42 -10.77 2.13
C LEU A 384 -56.46 -10.28 1.10
N GLU A 385 -56.31 -10.83 -0.11
CA GLU A 385 -57.30 -11.08 -1.17
C GLU A 385 -58.15 -9.92 -1.74
N ALA A 386 -57.94 -9.64 -3.04
CA ALA A 386 -59.00 -9.70 -4.06
C ALA A 386 -58.41 -9.59 -5.48
N SER A 387 -58.71 -10.56 -6.36
CA SER A 387 -58.63 -10.38 -7.82
C SER A 387 -59.95 -9.80 -8.34
N PRO A 388 -59.95 -9.18 -9.54
CA PRO A 388 -61.06 -9.45 -10.46
C PRO A 388 -60.63 -9.61 -11.94
N THR A 389 -60.91 -10.82 -12.46
CA THR A 389 -61.62 -11.11 -13.72
C THR A 389 -61.05 -10.74 -15.10
N ASP A 390 -60.91 -11.80 -15.90
CA ASP A 390 -60.97 -12.01 -17.37
C ASP A 390 -62.08 -11.21 -18.13
N PRO A 391 -62.24 -11.26 -19.50
CA PRO A 391 -61.81 -12.34 -20.42
C PRO A 391 -61.41 -11.99 -21.89
N GLU A 392 -61.13 -13.08 -22.65
CA GLU A 392 -61.28 -13.25 -24.11
C GLU A 392 -60.30 -12.50 -25.07
N ALA A 393 -59.94 -13.02 -26.27
CA ALA A 393 -60.46 -14.18 -27.01
C ALA A 393 -59.38 -14.99 -27.80
N GLN A 394 -59.73 -16.25 -28.07
CA GLN A 394 -59.53 -17.12 -29.25
C GLN A 394 -58.59 -16.63 -30.38
N ASP A 395 -57.60 -17.40 -30.88
CA ASP A 395 -57.61 -18.78 -31.46
C ASP A 395 -58.08 -18.84 -32.94
N GLU A 396 -57.16 -19.20 -33.85
CA GLU A 396 -57.45 -20.02 -35.03
C GLU A 396 -56.14 -20.58 -35.66
N SER A 397 -56.17 -21.86 -36.09
CA SER A 397 -55.10 -22.57 -36.84
C SER A 397 -55.69 -23.28 -38.06
N PRO A 398 -54.94 -23.43 -39.17
CA PRO A 398 -54.49 -24.76 -39.61
C PRO A 398 -53.01 -24.74 -40.13
N ARG A 399 -52.20 -25.82 -40.14
CA ARG A 399 -52.28 -27.12 -40.86
C ARG A 399 -52.36 -26.99 -42.39
N GLU A 400 -51.73 -27.80 -43.25
CA GLU A 400 -50.88 -29.02 -43.22
C GLU A 400 -49.83 -28.85 -44.39
N GLY A 401 -48.79 -29.65 -44.64
CA GLY A 401 -48.25 -30.92 -44.10
C GLY A 401 -47.32 -31.57 -45.17
N GLN A 402 -46.76 -32.77 -44.90
CA GLN A 402 -46.09 -33.69 -45.88
C GLN A 402 -44.78 -33.21 -46.56
N ASP A 403 -43.87 -34.07 -47.03
CA ASP A 403 -43.42 -35.43 -46.63
C ASP A 403 -42.05 -35.72 -47.33
N GLU A 404 -41.49 -36.93 -47.19
CA GLU A 404 -40.29 -37.46 -47.90
C GLU A 404 -38.91 -36.84 -47.53
N ALA A 405 -37.76 -37.51 -47.72
CA ALA A 405 -37.41 -38.93 -47.60
C ALA A 405 -35.86 -39.10 -47.52
N LEU A 406 -35.42 -40.19 -46.90
CA LEU A 406 -34.16 -40.94 -47.10
C LEU A 406 -32.96 -40.27 -47.82
N ASP A 407 -31.80 -40.23 -47.15
CA ASP A 407 -30.66 -41.04 -47.59
C ASP A 407 -29.76 -41.46 -46.41
N ASP A 408 -29.00 -42.54 -46.56
CA ASP A 408 -28.29 -43.26 -45.49
C ASP A 408 -26.95 -43.83 -45.98
N ALA A 409 -25.81 -43.34 -45.45
CA ALA A 409 -24.49 -43.94 -45.69
C ALA A 409 -23.36 -43.46 -44.73
N ASP A 410 -22.51 -44.42 -44.35
CA ASP A 410 -21.08 -44.31 -44.07
C ASP A 410 -20.53 -43.24 -43.08
N ARG A 411 -20.37 -43.68 -41.82
CA ARG A 411 -19.02 -43.74 -41.23
C ARG A 411 -18.88 -44.84 -40.16
N PRO A 412 -17.82 -45.68 -40.21
CA PRO A 412 -17.72 -46.87 -39.37
C PRO A 412 -17.13 -46.63 -37.98
N GLU A 413 -17.41 -47.57 -37.08
CA GLU A 413 -16.88 -47.65 -35.71
C GLU A 413 -15.37 -47.93 -35.66
N ALA A 414 -14.72 -47.49 -34.58
CA ALA A 414 -13.46 -48.06 -34.09
C ALA A 414 -13.53 -48.13 -32.56
N SER A 415 -13.50 -49.36 -32.02
CA SER A 415 -13.74 -49.65 -30.60
C SER A 415 -12.44 -49.96 -29.83
N ALA A 416 -12.60 -50.27 -28.53
CA ALA A 416 -11.61 -50.60 -27.50
C ALA A 416 -10.86 -49.41 -26.86
N GLY A 417 -10.86 -49.27 -25.53
CA GLY A 417 -11.64 -50.05 -24.54
C GLY A 417 -11.45 -49.56 -23.10
N ALA A 418 -12.51 -49.59 -22.31
CA ALA A 418 -12.49 -49.27 -20.88
C ALA A 418 -12.46 -50.56 -20.04
N VAL A 419 -11.79 -50.52 -18.90
CA VAL A 419 -11.63 -51.66 -17.97
C VAL A 419 -12.41 -51.38 -16.70
N GLU A 420 -13.38 -52.23 -16.38
CA GLU A 420 -14.02 -52.28 -15.06
C GLU A 420 -13.04 -52.87 -14.03
N PRO A 421 -13.17 -52.47 -12.76
CA PRO A 421 -13.55 -53.47 -11.77
C PRO A 421 -14.72 -53.04 -10.88
N THR A 422 -15.36 -54.04 -10.26
CA THR A 422 -16.68 -53.95 -9.63
C THR A 422 -16.61 -53.96 -8.10
N GLU A 423 -17.42 -53.10 -7.45
CA GLU A 423 -17.94 -53.24 -6.06
C GLU A 423 -16.97 -53.26 -4.85
N PRO A 424 -17.46 -53.14 -3.59
CA PRO A 424 -18.83 -52.85 -3.12
C PRO A 424 -18.98 -51.63 -2.18
N GLU A 425 -20.21 -51.45 -1.71
CA GLU A 425 -20.77 -50.41 -0.82
C GLU A 425 -20.17 -50.38 0.61
N ALA A 426 -20.28 -49.21 1.27
CA ALA A 426 -20.30 -49.08 2.73
C ALA A 426 -20.93 -47.72 3.17
N GLU A 427 -22.16 -47.74 3.66
CA GLU A 427 -22.73 -46.63 4.44
C GLU A 427 -22.17 -46.61 5.87
N PRO A 428 -22.20 -45.45 6.55
CA PRO A 428 -22.77 -45.49 7.91
C PRO A 428 -23.64 -44.27 8.29
N GLU A 429 -24.89 -44.59 8.64
CA GLU A 429 -25.68 -44.10 9.78
C GLU A 429 -25.44 -42.69 10.37
N ALA A 430 -26.50 -41.88 10.42
CA ALA A 430 -26.57 -40.64 11.19
C ALA A 430 -27.17 -40.88 12.61
N PRO A 431 -26.62 -40.29 13.69
CA PRO A 431 -27.13 -40.47 15.05
C PRO A 431 -28.31 -39.53 15.38
N SER A 432 -29.50 -40.12 15.39
CA SER A 432 -30.65 -39.91 16.29
C SER A 432 -30.88 -38.55 17.00
N GLU A 433 -32.13 -38.08 16.90
CA GLU A 433 -32.75 -37.09 17.79
C GLU A 433 -32.81 -37.57 19.26
N VAL A 434 -32.94 -36.62 20.20
CA VAL A 434 -33.31 -36.89 21.60
C VAL A 434 -34.35 -35.86 22.05
N GLU A 435 -35.58 -36.32 22.31
CA GLU A 435 -36.67 -35.51 22.85
C GLU A 435 -36.64 -35.46 24.39
N ASP A 436 -36.75 -34.24 24.95
CA ASP A 436 -37.56 -33.82 26.13
C ASP A 436 -37.46 -34.65 27.47
N PRO A 437 -38.13 -34.30 28.61
CA PRO A 437 -39.26 -33.39 28.81
C PRO A 437 -39.08 -32.21 29.79
N ALA A 438 -39.72 -31.10 29.42
CA ALA A 438 -40.65 -30.28 30.22
C ALA A 438 -40.47 -30.12 31.76
N ALA A 439 -40.48 -28.86 32.20
CA ALA A 439 -41.01 -28.45 33.51
C ALA A 439 -41.83 -27.16 33.36
N GLU A 440 -43.11 -27.18 33.74
CA GLU A 440 -44.02 -26.04 33.66
C GLU A 440 -43.82 -25.06 34.82
N THR A 441 -43.97 -23.75 34.59
CA THR A 441 -44.66 -22.89 35.57
C THR A 441 -45.25 -21.65 34.89
N ALA A 442 -46.54 -21.37 35.11
CA ALA A 442 -47.25 -20.25 34.48
C ALA A 442 -47.90 -19.31 35.51
N VAL A 443 -47.34 -18.10 35.65
CA VAL A 443 -47.94 -16.91 36.29
C VAL A 443 -47.35 -15.67 35.59
N GLY A 444 -48.05 -14.58 35.30
CA GLY A 444 -49.49 -14.32 35.42
C GLY A 444 -49.83 -12.90 35.89
N VAL A 445 -50.46 -12.11 35.00
CA VAL A 445 -51.42 -11.02 35.31
C VAL A 445 -50.87 -9.65 35.80
N GLN A 446 -51.32 -8.57 35.13
CA GLN A 446 -51.33 -7.13 35.55
C GLN A 446 -49.98 -6.41 35.76
N ALA A 447 -49.87 -5.08 35.72
CA ALA A 447 -50.65 -4.02 35.01
C ALA A 447 -49.83 -2.70 34.99
N GLU A 448 -50.18 -1.75 34.12
CA GLU A 448 -49.70 -0.35 34.23
C GLU A 448 -50.29 0.32 35.49
N PRO A 449 -49.58 1.32 36.05
CA PRO A 449 -50.14 2.67 35.93
C PRO A 449 -49.16 3.72 35.38
N GLU A 450 -49.71 4.76 34.78
CA GLU A 450 -49.04 6.06 34.57
C GLU A 450 -48.81 6.76 35.93
N LEU A 451 -47.90 7.74 35.99
CA LEU A 451 -48.10 9.05 36.64
C LEU A 451 -46.86 9.98 36.42
N GLU A 452 -47.16 11.26 36.21
CA GLU A 452 -46.44 12.52 36.56
C GLU A 452 -44.90 12.55 36.54
N GLU A 453 -44.27 13.33 35.66
CA GLU A 453 -44.09 14.81 35.72
C GLU A 453 -43.11 15.28 36.81
N GLU A 454 -41.92 15.72 36.40
CA GLU A 454 -41.28 16.89 37.02
C GLU A 454 -40.39 17.62 36.00
N GLN A 455 -40.17 18.92 36.23
CA GLN A 455 -39.43 19.83 35.34
C GLN A 455 -38.02 20.08 35.88
N GLY A 456 -37.04 20.27 34.99
CA GLY A 456 -35.65 20.54 35.36
C GLY A 456 -35.01 21.55 34.41
N GLU A 457 -35.26 22.84 34.67
CA GLU A 457 -34.53 23.93 34.03
C GLU A 457 -33.15 24.10 34.67
N THR A 458 -32.12 24.32 33.84
CA THR A 458 -30.81 24.89 34.21
C THR A 458 -30.11 25.19 32.89
N SER A 459 -30.42 26.33 32.26
CA SER A 459 -29.83 27.64 32.53
C SER A 459 -28.32 27.65 32.24
N GLU A 460 -27.95 28.38 31.19
CA GLU A 460 -26.55 28.74 30.91
C GLU A 460 -25.97 29.55 32.08
N ASP A 461 -24.65 29.46 32.29
CA ASP A 461 -23.89 30.54 32.92
C ASP A 461 -22.43 30.49 32.45
N GLU A 462 -21.76 31.64 32.46
CA GLU A 462 -20.54 31.90 31.70
C GLU A 462 -19.25 31.42 32.40
N LEU A 463 -18.27 30.97 31.60
CA LEU A 463 -16.86 30.90 32.01
C LEU A 463 -15.95 31.38 30.87
N GLU A 464 -15.71 32.69 30.84
CA GLU A 464 -14.52 33.25 30.21
C GLU A 464 -13.28 32.82 31.04
N ASP A 465 -12.32 32.14 30.41
CA ASP A 465 -11.02 31.83 31.01
C ASP A 465 -9.94 32.02 29.93
N GLU A 466 -9.50 33.27 29.73
CA GLU A 466 -8.48 33.63 28.75
C GLU A 466 -7.12 32.99 29.10
N SER A 467 -6.71 31.98 28.33
CA SER A 467 -5.37 31.40 28.40
C SER A 467 -4.70 31.43 27.01
N PRO A 468 -3.59 32.19 26.82
CA PRO A 468 -2.93 32.28 25.53
C PRO A 468 -1.93 31.14 25.31
N ASP A 469 -2.29 30.21 24.42
CA ASP A 469 -1.41 29.64 23.40
C ASP A 469 -2.25 28.77 22.45
N GLU A 470 -2.30 29.11 21.16
CA GLU A 470 -3.14 28.42 20.18
C GLU A 470 -2.62 27.01 19.86
N ILE A 471 -3.10 26.00 20.60
CA ILE A 471 -3.18 24.65 20.06
C ILE A 471 -4.18 24.70 18.91
N ARG A 472 -3.64 24.79 17.69
CA ARG A 472 -4.39 24.87 16.43
C ARG A 472 -5.09 23.54 16.15
N GLU A 473 -6.21 23.28 16.83
CA GLU A 473 -7.03 22.09 16.61
C GLU A 473 -7.33 21.95 15.12
N LEU A 474 -6.93 20.81 14.53
CA LEU A 474 -7.30 20.48 13.16
C LEU A 474 -8.84 20.51 13.07
N PRO A 475 -9.44 21.31 12.19
CA PRO A 475 -10.87 21.57 12.22
C PRO A 475 -11.62 20.25 11.97
N ARG A 476 -12.27 19.73 13.02
CA ARG A 476 -13.19 18.58 12.92
C ARG A 476 -14.18 18.86 11.80
N GLN A 477 -14.04 18.15 10.68
CA GLN A 477 -14.78 18.45 9.44
C GLN A 477 -16.25 18.74 9.75
N ARG A 478 -16.66 20.00 9.59
CA ARG A 478 -18.09 20.33 9.58
C ARG A 478 -18.71 19.58 8.40
N ARG A 479 -20.02 19.32 8.46
CA ARG A 479 -20.76 18.78 7.31
C ARG A 479 -20.96 19.88 6.27
N MET A 480 -19.86 20.27 5.63
CA MET A 480 -19.79 21.38 4.71
C MET A 480 -20.57 21.09 3.42
N ARG A 481 -21.16 22.16 2.90
CA ARG A 481 -21.79 22.21 1.57
C ARG A 481 -20.67 22.28 0.54
N ALA A 482 -20.84 21.72 -0.66
CA ALA A 482 -19.80 21.73 -1.67
C ALA A 482 -20.27 22.39 -2.97
N ALA A 483 -19.61 23.47 -3.38
CA ALA A 483 -19.62 23.93 -4.75
C ALA A 483 -18.58 23.13 -5.53
N ILE A 484 -18.98 22.51 -6.64
CA ILE A 484 -18.11 21.66 -7.45
C ILE A 484 -17.95 22.30 -8.83
N VAL A 485 -16.71 22.45 -9.28
CA VAL A 485 -16.35 23.07 -10.55
C VAL A 485 -15.46 22.11 -11.31
N VAL A 486 -15.78 21.84 -12.57
CA VAL A 486 -15.16 20.75 -13.34
C VAL A 486 -14.92 21.12 -14.79
N CYS A 487 -13.74 20.75 -15.30
CA CYS A 487 -13.43 20.83 -16.73
C CYS A 487 -14.39 19.95 -17.53
N ASN A 488 -14.79 20.39 -18.74
CA ASN A 488 -15.80 19.72 -19.56
C ASN A 488 -15.33 18.41 -20.23
N GLU A 489 -14.44 17.66 -19.58
CA GLU A 489 -13.90 16.39 -20.02
C GLU A 489 -14.69 15.22 -19.40
N PRO A 490 -14.99 14.13 -20.15
CA PRO A 490 -15.77 13.01 -19.62
C PRO A 490 -15.22 12.38 -18.33
N GLU A 491 -13.89 12.22 -18.21
CA GLU A 491 -13.25 11.65 -17.01
C GLU A 491 -13.34 12.60 -15.81
N SER A 492 -13.09 13.90 -16.04
CA SER A 492 -13.20 14.97 -15.03
C SER A 492 -14.63 15.06 -14.50
N ILE A 493 -15.64 15.05 -15.38
CA ILE A 493 -17.07 15.03 -15.01
C ILE A 493 -17.42 13.78 -14.19
N LEU A 494 -16.94 12.60 -14.58
CA LEU A 494 -17.20 11.36 -13.83
C LEU A 494 -16.54 11.39 -12.43
N ALA A 495 -15.33 11.93 -12.31
CA ALA A 495 -14.67 12.18 -11.02
C ALA A 495 -15.47 13.16 -10.15
N ALA A 496 -15.96 14.25 -10.73
CA ALA A 496 -16.80 15.23 -10.03
C ALA A 496 -18.15 14.62 -9.56
N LEU A 497 -18.75 13.70 -10.32
CA LEU A 497 -19.95 12.97 -9.92
C LEU A 497 -19.70 12.04 -8.71
N VAL A 498 -18.50 11.45 -8.61
CA VAL A 498 -18.08 10.67 -7.43
C VAL A 498 -17.89 11.56 -6.20
N LEU A 499 -17.23 12.72 -6.33
CA LEU A 499 -17.10 13.72 -5.26
C LEU A 499 -18.47 14.22 -4.77
N ALA A 500 -19.35 14.62 -5.69
CA ALA A 500 -20.68 15.14 -5.38
C ALA A 500 -21.51 14.13 -4.57
N ARG A 501 -21.33 12.85 -4.88
CA ARG A 501 -21.97 11.72 -4.19
C ARG A 501 -21.40 11.46 -2.79
N ASP A 502 -20.09 11.60 -2.59
CA ASP A 502 -19.45 11.46 -1.27
C ASP A 502 -19.88 12.58 -0.31
N ARG A 503 -19.79 13.84 -0.78
CA ARG A 503 -20.12 15.04 -0.01
C ARG A 503 -21.60 15.19 0.31
N ARG A 504 -22.51 14.58 -0.49
CA ARG A 504 -23.98 14.53 -0.34
C ARG A 504 -24.73 15.87 -0.41
N THR A 505 -24.10 17.01 -0.13
CA THR A 505 -24.74 18.33 -0.10
C THR A 505 -24.04 19.28 -1.07
N THR A 506 -24.00 18.87 -2.34
CA THR A 506 -23.59 19.71 -3.47
C THR A 506 -24.59 20.87 -3.63
N THR A 507 -24.08 22.09 -3.75
CA THR A 507 -24.84 23.35 -3.87
C THR A 507 -24.80 23.92 -5.28
N GLN A 508 -23.64 23.82 -5.94
CA GLN A 508 -23.40 24.11 -7.36
C GLN A 508 -22.68 22.90 -7.99
N PHE A 509 -22.95 22.57 -9.25
CA PHE A 509 -22.17 21.61 -10.03
C PHE A 509 -21.88 22.22 -11.41
N VAL A 510 -20.84 23.02 -11.47
CA VAL A 510 -20.53 23.91 -12.60
C VAL A 510 -19.56 23.20 -13.55
N VAL A 511 -20.03 22.88 -14.76
CA VAL A 511 -19.20 22.33 -15.83
C VAL A 511 -18.77 23.47 -16.75
N LEU A 512 -17.47 23.60 -17.05
CA LEU A 512 -16.95 24.66 -17.91
C LEU A 512 -15.78 24.14 -18.78
N PRO A 513 -15.59 24.66 -19.99
CA PRO A 513 -14.38 24.41 -20.76
C PRO A 513 -13.16 25.05 -20.11
N GLN A 514 -12.00 24.43 -20.34
CA GLN A 514 -10.69 24.81 -19.82
C GLN A 514 -10.36 26.32 -19.93
N ALA A 515 -10.89 27.03 -20.92
CA ALA A 515 -10.71 28.48 -21.08
C ALA A 515 -11.60 29.32 -20.13
N GLU A 516 -12.83 28.89 -19.84
CA GLU A 516 -13.81 29.63 -19.01
C GLU A 516 -13.57 29.46 -17.50
N LEU A 517 -12.85 28.41 -17.10
CA LEU A 517 -12.52 28.14 -15.69
C LEU A 517 -11.71 29.28 -15.03
N MET A 518 -10.82 29.94 -15.78
CA MET A 518 -10.10 31.13 -15.28
C MET A 518 -11.04 32.30 -14.97
N ASP A 519 -12.07 32.50 -15.78
CA ASP A 519 -13.05 33.58 -15.60
C ASP A 519 -14.05 33.23 -14.48
N TYR A 520 -14.40 31.95 -14.29
CA TYR A 520 -15.14 31.51 -13.12
C TYR A 520 -14.39 31.85 -11.82
N PHE A 521 -13.10 31.53 -11.73
CA PHE A 521 -12.28 31.89 -10.56
C PHE A 521 -12.28 33.40 -10.31
N LYS A 522 -12.02 34.20 -11.36
CA LYS A 522 -11.97 35.67 -11.25
C LYS A 522 -13.33 36.32 -10.94
N GLY A 523 -14.44 35.67 -11.31
CA GLY A 523 -15.81 36.13 -11.11
C GLY A 523 -16.60 35.27 -10.14
N SER A 524 -17.36 34.30 -10.67
CA SER A 524 -18.42 33.56 -9.95
C SER A 524 -17.97 32.66 -8.80
N ALA A 525 -16.69 32.35 -8.66
CA ALA A 525 -16.19 31.67 -7.46
C ALA A 525 -16.47 32.50 -6.19
N ASN A 526 -16.50 33.84 -6.30
CA ASN A 526 -16.82 34.73 -5.18
C ASN A 526 -18.29 34.61 -4.71
N ASP A 527 -19.18 33.99 -5.50
CA ASP A 527 -20.56 33.67 -5.10
C ASP A 527 -20.65 32.38 -4.24
N VAL A 528 -19.54 31.66 -4.05
CA VAL A 528 -19.46 30.46 -3.20
C VAL A 528 -19.34 30.88 -1.73
N GLY A 529 -20.41 30.61 -0.96
CA GLY A 529 -20.52 31.08 0.42
C GLY A 529 -19.41 30.60 1.37
N GLU A 530 -19.12 31.38 2.40
CA GLU A 530 -18.06 31.13 3.39
C GLU A 530 -18.15 29.77 4.13
N ASN A 531 -19.35 29.19 4.20
CA ASN A 531 -19.62 27.89 4.81
C ASN A 531 -19.70 26.74 3.80
N GLU A 532 -19.20 26.96 2.58
CA GLU A 532 -19.09 25.96 1.52
C GLU A 532 -17.62 25.69 1.16
N ASP A 533 -17.34 24.44 0.83
CA ASP A 533 -16.08 23.99 0.22
C ASP A 533 -16.15 24.22 -1.29
N LEU A 534 -15.00 24.54 -1.89
CA LEU A 534 -14.85 24.65 -3.35
C LEU A 534 -14.02 23.46 -3.85
N LEU A 535 -14.63 22.57 -4.62
CA LEU A 535 -13.97 21.37 -5.14
C LEU A 535 -13.75 21.50 -6.65
N VAL A 536 -12.50 21.41 -7.08
CA VAL A 536 -12.06 21.76 -8.45
C VAL A 536 -11.45 20.53 -9.12
N VAL A 537 -11.94 20.19 -10.31
CA VAL A 537 -11.68 18.88 -10.94
C VAL A 537 -11.25 19.03 -12.41
N GLY A 538 -10.09 18.45 -12.76
CA GLY A 538 -9.54 18.43 -14.13
C GLY A 538 -9.00 19.76 -14.64
N PHE A 539 -8.80 20.75 -13.75
CA PHE A 539 -8.41 22.11 -14.16
C PHE A 539 -6.90 22.36 -14.00
N THR A 540 -6.24 22.75 -15.09
CA THR A 540 -4.86 23.27 -15.06
C THR A 540 -4.84 24.79 -15.21
N ALA A 541 -4.12 25.51 -14.34
CA ALA A 541 -4.11 26.99 -14.34
C ALA A 541 -3.16 27.62 -15.38
N GLN A 542 -2.60 26.85 -16.31
CA GLN A 542 -1.53 27.29 -17.19
C GLN A 542 -2.04 28.10 -18.40
N PRO A 543 -1.32 29.16 -18.84
CA PRO A 543 -0.08 29.70 -18.28
C PRO A 543 -0.29 30.78 -17.19
N HIS A 544 -1.52 31.06 -16.77
CA HIS A 544 -1.90 32.23 -15.97
C HIS A 544 -1.99 31.96 -14.45
N VAL A 545 -1.09 31.11 -13.92
CA VAL A 545 -1.14 30.62 -12.54
C VAL A 545 -1.15 31.76 -11.50
N ARG A 546 -0.43 32.86 -11.72
CA ARG A 546 -0.33 33.97 -10.77
C ARG A 546 -1.69 34.59 -10.42
N ASP A 547 -2.44 35.00 -11.44
CA ASP A 547 -3.78 35.59 -11.31
C ASP A 547 -4.75 34.70 -10.51
N LEU A 548 -4.50 33.39 -10.51
CA LEU A 548 -5.33 32.38 -9.89
C LEU A 548 -4.92 32.06 -8.45
N LEU A 549 -3.65 32.25 -8.08
CA LEU A 549 -3.19 32.10 -6.69
C LEU A 549 -3.85 33.14 -5.76
N ASP A 550 -3.94 34.38 -6.22
CA ASP A 550 -4.58 35.47 -5.47
C ASP A 550 -6.06 35.14 -5.16
N THR A 551 -6.79 34.56 -6.12
CA THR A 551 -8.15 34.05 -5.89
C THR A 551 -8.17 32.82 -4.99
N ALA A 552 -7.27 31.85 -5.22
CA ALA A 552 -7.24 30.60 -4.48
C ALA A 552 -6.94 30.79 -2.98
N GLU A 553 -6.23 31.86 -2.60
CA GLU A 553 -6.02 32.21 -1.18
C GLU A 553 -7.32 32.57 -0.45
N LEU A 554 -8.34 33.12 -1.13
CA LEU A 554 -9.66 33.42 -0.55
C LEU A 554 -10.42 32.15 -0.09
N PHE A 555 -10.01 30.99 -0.62
CA PHE A 555 -10.56 29.68 -0.30
C PHE A 555 -9.58 28.80 0.49
N ARG A 556 -8.52 29.37 1.08
CA ARG A 556 -7.54 28.65 1.89
C ARG A 556 -8.23 27.84 3.00
N GLY A 557 -7.97 26.53 3.04
CA GLY A 557 -8.62 25.58 3.96
C GLY A 557 -10.07 25.18 3.61
N ARG A 558 -10.64 25.66 2.50
CA ARG A 558 -11.96 25.26 1.95
C ARG A 558 -11.89 24.79 0.49
N LEU A 559 -10.82 25.11 -0.24
CA LEU A 559 -10.54 24.65 -1.59
C LEU A 559 -9.87 23.27 -1.56
N GLN A 560 -10.33 22.36 -2.42
CA GLN A 560 -9.62 21.13 -2.78
C GLN A 560 -9.51 21.02 -4.31
N TRP A 561 -8.36 20.52 -4.78
CA TRP A 561 -8.00 20.44 -6.18
C TRP A 561 -7.67 19.00 -6.57
N PHE A 562 -8.27 18.53 -7.66
CA PHE A 562 -8.13 17.18 -8.20
C PHE A 562 -7.78 17.28 -9.68
N ASP A 563 -6.52 17.02 -10.04
CA ASP A 563 -6.08 17.15 -11.44
C ASP A 563 -5.10 16.03 -11.83
N HIS A 564 -4.88 15.90 -13.14
CA HIS A 564 -4.06 14.89 -13.79
C HIS A 564 -3.12 15.46 -14.87
N HIS A 565 -3.25 16.76 -15.18
CA HIS A 565 -2.37 17.45 -16.09
C HIS A 565 -0.95 17.60 -15.52
N SER A 566 0.03 17.77 -16.41
CA SER A 566 1.41 18.10 -16.00
C SER A 566 1.52 19.56 -15.60
N TRP A 567 2.00 19.84 -14.39
CA TRP A 567 2.27 21.20 -13.90
C TRP A 567 3.79 21.48 -13.77
N PRO A 568 4.26 22.71 -14.03
CA PRO A 568 5.59 23.15 -13.58
C PRO A 568 5.72 23.01 -12.05
N ILE A 569 6.85 22.48 -11.59
CA ILE A 569 7.07 22.16 -10.17
C ILE A 569 6.97 23.43 -9.30
N GLU A 570 7.48 24.55 -9.82
CA GLU A 570 7.46 25.87 -9.18
C GLU A 570 6.05 26.42 -9.00
N ASP A 571 5.13 26.11 -9.93
CA ASP A 571 3.74 26.58 -9.87
C ASP A 571 2.87 25.65 -9.03
N LEU A 572 3.14 24.34 -9.03
CA LEU A 572 2.50 23.39 -8.14
C LEU A 572 2.86 23.62 -6.66
N GLU A 573 4.13 23.86 -6.35
CA GLU A 573 4.53 24.17 -4.97
C GLU A 573 4.06 25.57 -4.52
N ARG A 574 3.90 26.54 -5.43
CA ARG A 574 3.17 27.79 -5.14
C ARG A 574 1.74 27.51 -4.72
N LEU A 575 0.97 26.79 -5.54
CA LEU A 575 -0.43 26.45 -5.26
C LEU A 575 -0.59 25.72 -3.92
N ARG A 576 0.29 24.74 -3.64
CA ARG A 576 0.39 24.05 -2.35
C ARG A 576 0.70 24.99 -1.17
N SER A 577 1.57 25.98 -1.36
CA SER A 577 1.92 26.96 -0.32
C SER A 577 0.79 27.96 0.00
N THR A 578 0.01 28.34 -1.02
CA THR A 578 -1.14 29.25 -0.91
C THR A 578 -2.34 28.56 -0.26
N VAL A 579 -2.77 27.43 -0.82
CA VAL A 579 -4.03 26.77 -0.42
C VAL A 579 -3.84 25.82 0.77
N GLY A 580 -2.69 25.13 0.82
CA GLY A 580 -2.40 24.01 1.71
C GLY A 580 -1.97 22.78 0.91
N ARG A 581 -0.93 22.06 1.36
CA ARG A 581 -0.37 20.93 0.61
C ARG A 581 -1.39 19.80 0.40
N ASP A 582 -2.14 19.49 1.46
CA ASP A 582 -3.09 18.38 1.52
C ASP A 582 -4.42 18.68 0.79
N SER A 583 -4.63 19.93 0.38
CA SER A 583 -5.74 20.34 -0.50
C SER A 583 -5.48 20.05 -1.98
N ILE A 584 -4.25 19.76 -2.40
CA ILE A 584 -3.84 19.75 -3.81
C ILE A 584 -3.37 18.35 -4.24
N LEU A 585 -4.33 17.55 -4.75
CA LEU A 585 -4.12 16.21 -5.27
C LEU A 585 -4.00 16.25 -6.80
N ILE A 586 -2.76 16.35 -7.27
CA ILE A 586 -2.43 16.36 -8.70
C ILE A 586 -1.46 15.23 -8.99
N GLU A 587 -1.88 14.30 -9.84
CA GLU A 587 -1.11 13.10 -10.22
C GLU A 587 -0.95 13.05 -11.76
N PRO A 588 0.21 13.47 -12.31
CA PRO A 588 0.44 13.49 -13.74
C PRO A 588 0.22 12.12 -14.41
N ALA A 589 -0.45 12.12 -15.56
CA ALA A 589 -0.78 10.91 -16.35
C ALA A 589 -1.71 9.88 -15.67
N ALA A 590 -2.22 10.17 -14.47
CA ALA A 590 -3.37 9.47 -13.88
C ALA A 590 -4.68 9.84 -14.60
N THR A 591 -5.80 9.79 -13.88
CA THR A 591 -7.06 10.44 -14.22
C THR A 591 -7.52 11.24 -13.00
N PRO A 592 -8.35 12.29 -13.12
CA PRO A 592 -8.84 13.03 -11.93
C PRO A 592 -9.59 12.13 -10.94
N LEU A 593 -10.20 11.05 -11.44
CA LEU A 593 -10.87 10.05 -10.62
C LEU A 593 -9.90 9.28 -9.71
N TYR A 594 -8.63 9.09 -10.09
CA TYR A 594 -7.62 8.52 -9.20
C TYR A 594 -7.40 9.41 -7.97
N CYS A 595 -7.18 10.71 -8.18
CA CYS A 595 -7.02 11.70 -7.12
C CYS A 595 -8.25 11.77 -6.21
N VAL A 596 -9.46 11.70 -6.79
CA VAL A 596 -10.73 11.62 -6.03
C VAL A 596 -10.84 10.34 -5.21
N ASN A 597 -10.43 9.19 -5.76
CA ASN A 597 -10.55 7.90 -5.08
C ASN A 597 -9.64 7.76 -3.84
N GLN A 598 -8.57 8.56 -3.75
CA GLN A 598 -7.71 8.64 -2.54
C GLN A 598 -8.44 9.28 -1.35
N VAL A 599 -9.27 10.31 -1.58
CA VAL A 599 -9.97 11.07 -0.51
C VAL A 599 -11.43 10.69 -0.31
N THR A 600 -11.98 9.78 -1.13
CA THR A 600 -13.38 9.35 -1.05
C THR A 600 -13.60 8.45 0.17
N GLU A 601 -13.85 9.08 1.32
CA GLU A 601 -14.12 8.41 2.61
C GLU A 601 -15.33 7.45 2.53
N ARG A 602 -16.35 7.77 1.72
CA ARG A 602 -17.67 7.09 1.76
C ARG A 602 -17.99 6.34 0.48
N ARG A 603 -17.20 5.31 0.22
CA ARG A 603 -17.48 4.28 -0.80
C ARG A 603 -18.80 3.55 -0.47
N SER A 604 -19.90 4.02 -1.05
CA SER A 604 -21.19 3.33 -1.06
C SER A 604 -21.25 2.39 -2.25
N ARG A 605 -22.00 1.27 -2.18
CA ARG A 605 -22.11 0.30 -3.29
C ARG A 605 -22.45 0.88 -4.67
N PHE A 606 -23.08 2.05 -4.75
CA PHE A 606 -23.27 2.74 -6.04
C PHE A 606 -22.15 3.74 -6.35
N THR A 607 -21.48 4.34 -5.36
CA THR A 607 -20.18 5.02 -5.58
C THR A 607 -19.14 4.06 -6.16
N ASP A 608 -19.06 2.84 -5.60
CA ASP A 608 -18.23 1.76 -6.14
C ASP A 608 -18.55 1.51 -7.62
N LYS A 609 -19.83 1.35 -7.97
CA LYS A 609 -20.26 1.16 -9.35
C LYS A 609 -20.00 2.35 -10.28
N LEU A 610 -19.89 3.58 -9.78
CA LEU A 610 -19.44 4.73 -10.57
C LEU A 610 -17.94 4.61 -10.92
N ILE A 611 -17.13 4.04 -10.02
CA ILE A 611 -15.72 3.74 -10.26
C ILE A 611 -15.61 2.51 -11.20
N ASP A 612 -16.48 1.51 -11.06
CA ASP A 612 -16.51 0.36 -11.97
C ASP A 612 -16.94 0.75 -13.41
N LEU A 613 -17.72 1.83 -13.57
CA LEU A 613 -18.05 2.40 -14.87
C LEU A 613 -16.79 2.93 -15.58
N SER A 614 -15.92 3.66 -14.87
CA SER A 614 -14.70 4.22 -15.47
C SER A 614 -13.68 3.16 -15.88
N GLY A 615 -13.67 2.01 -15.18
CA GLY A 615 -12.84 0.87 -15.53
C GLY A 615 -13.45 -0.07 -16.59
N SER A 616 -14.64 0.25 -17.11
CA SER A 616 -15.44 -0.64 -17.97
C SER A 616 -15.61 -2.04 -17.35
N ARG A 617 -15.95 -2.09 -16.06
CA ARG A 617 -16.07 -3.32 -15.24
C ARG A 617 -17.50 -3.70 -14.87
N LEU A 618 -18.47 -2.82 -15.11
CA LEU A 618 -19.88 -3.10 -14.82
C LEU A 618 -20.42 -4.30 -15.62
N GLN A 619 -21.20 -5.11 -14.91
CA GLN A 619 -22.00 -6.20 -15.48
C GLN A 619 -23.01 -5.63 -16.49
N ASP A 620 -23.34 -6.39 -17.55
CA ASP A 620 -24.28 -5.94 -18.60
C ASP A 620 -25.61 -5.45 -18.04
N SER A 621 -26.16 -6.14 -17.03
CA SER A 621 -27.40 -5.76 -16.36
C SER A 621 -27.37 -4.40 -15.62
N ASP A 622 -26.19 -3.88 -15.29
CA ASP A 622 -26.03 -2.50 -14.79
C ASP A 622 -25.82 -1.51 -15.94
N MET A 623 -25.06 -1.89 -16.97
CA MET A 623 -24.84 -1.07 -18.17
C MET A 623 -26.15 -0.74 -18.89
N GLU A 624 -26.97 -1.76 -19.19
CA GLU A 624 -28.30 -1.62 -19.79
C GLU A 624 -29.25 -0.80 -18.92
N LYS A 625 -29.28 -1.11 -17.62
CA LYS A 625 -30.23 -0.50 -16.67
C LYS A 625 -29.96 0.99 -16.45
N TRP A 626 -28.68 1.38 -16.37
CA TRP A 626 -28.31 2.76 -16.06
C TRP A 626 -26.92 3.21 -16.52
N GLY A 627 -25.95 2.31 -16.75
CA GLY A 627 -24.57 2.68 -17.11
C GLY A 627 -24.50 3.50 -18.41
N TYR A 628 -25.16 3.04 -19.49
CA TYR A 628 -25.24 3.82 -20.73
C TYR A 628 -25.95 5.17 -20.50
N ARG A 629 -27.03 5.22 -19.71
CA ARG A 629 -27.72 6.48 -19.39
C ARG A 629 -26.81 7.50 -18.70
N LEU A 630 -25.86 7.02 -17.90
CA LEU A 630 -24.87 7.88 -17.26
C LEU A 630 -23.75 8.30 -18.20
N ILE A 631 -23.27 7.44 -19.10
CA ILE A 631 -22.32 7.84 -20.15
C ILE A 631 -22.93 8.91 -21.06
N GLU A 632 -24.20 8.76 -21.44
CA GLU A 632 -24.96 9.77 -22.20
C GLU A 632 -25.19 11.07 -21.42
N LEU A 633 -25.33 11.02 -20.10
CA LEU A 633 -25.31 12.22 -19.27
C LEU A 633 -23.93 12.88 -19.31
N VAL A 634 -22.85 12.13 -19.08
CA VAL A 634 -21.47 12.65 -19.07
C VAL A 634 -21.09 13.29 -20.41
N ARG A 635 -21.47 12.70 -21.55
CA ARG A 635 -21.26 13.30 -22.89
C ARG A 635 -22.00 14.64 -23.04
N ARG A 636 -23.29 14.69 -22.71
CA ARG A 636 -24.07 15.95 -22.79
C ARG A 636 -23.63 17.01 -21.78
N LEU A 637 -23.06 16.61 -20.64
CA LEU A 637 -22.42 17.53 -19.70
C LEU A 637 -21.11 18.10 -20.26
N ALA A 638 -20.28 17.29 -20.94
CA ALA A 638 -19.09 17.77 -21.65
C ALA A 638 -19.43 18.78 -22.76
N GLU A 639 -20.60 18.62 -23.38
CA GLU A 639 -21.14 19.52 -24.41
C GLU A 639 -21.82 20.79 -23.85
N SER A 640 -21.95 20.99 -22.53
CA SER A 640 -22.72 22.12 -21.96
C SER A 640 -22.08 22.84 -20.76
N SER A 641 -21.73 24.12 -20.95
CA SER A 641 -21.28 25.04 -19.90
C SER A 641 -22.40 25.42 -18.90
N GLY A 642 -22.05 25.65 -17.63
CA GLY A 642 -22.92 26.22 -16.60
C GLY A 642 -23.19 25.30 -15.39
N ASP A 643 -24.10 25.69 -14.50
CA ASP A 643 -24.54 24.84 -13.38
C ASP A 643 -25.46 23.72 -13.86
N GLN A 644 -24.93 22.51 -13.89
CA GLN A 644 -25.63 21.29 -14.32
C GLN A 644 -26.20 20.49 -13.14
N ARG A 645 -26.19 21.04 -11.93
CA ARG A 645 -26.77 20.41 -10.72
C ARG A 645 -28.21 19.87 -10.90
N PRO A 646 -29.12 20.50 -11.67
CA PRO A 646 -30.44 19.93 -11.95
C PRO A 646 -30.38 18.61 -12.75
N GLN A 647 -29.44 18.47 -13.68
CA GLN A 647 -29.32 17.29 -14.55
C GLN A 647 -28.85 16.04 -13.78
N ILE A 648 -27.98 16.23 -12.78
CA ILE A 648 -27.34 15.15 -12.03
C ILE A 648 -28.15 14.66 -10.82
N GLY A 649 -29.33 15.25 -10.55
CA GLY A 649 -30.21 14.88 -9.42
C GLY A 649 -30.51 13.38 -9.26
N PRO A 650 -30.77 12.62 -10.35
CA PRO A 650 -30.91 11.16 -10.30
C PRO A 650 -29.64 10.42 -9.84
N VAL A 651 -28.45 10.93 -10.17
CA VAL A 651 -27.17 10.34 -9.74
C VAL A 651 -26.91 10.61 -8.25
N LEU A 652 -27.14 11.85 -7.81
CA LEU A 652 -26.99 12.25 -6.40
C LEU A 652 -27.94 11.49 -5.48
N SER A 653 -29.21 11.35 -5.89
CA SER A 653 -30.23 10.57 -5.16
C SER A 653 -30.02 9.04 -5.21
N GLY A 654 -29.03 8.55 -5.97
CA GLY A 654 -28.70 7.13 -6.05
C GLY A 654 -29.61 6.32 -6.96
N LYS A 655 -30.27 6.97 -7.93
CA LYS A 655 -31.24 6.40 -8.86
C LYS A 655 -30.88 6.71 -10.33
N PRO A 656 -29.73 6.28 -10.84
CA PRO A 656 -29.30 6.59 -12.21
C PRO A 656 -30.23 6.00 -13.29
N ALA A 657 -31.11 5.05 -12.94
CA ALA A 657 -32.14 4.53 -13.86
C ALA A 657 -33.29 5.55 -14.13
N GLU A 658 -33.45 6.58 -13.30
CA GLU A 658 -34.37 7.71 -13.53
C GLU A 658 -33.78 8.76 -14.50
N LEU A 659 -32.54 8.59 -14.98
CA LEU A 659 -32.00 9.38 -16.09
C LEU A 659 -32.75 9.06 -17.40
N PRO A 660 -32.75 9.99 -18.38
CA PRO A 660 -33.22 9.72 -19.73
C PRO A 660 -32.60 8.44 -20.33
N SER A 661 -33.36 7.75 -21.18
CA SER A 661 -32.84 6.62 -21.95
C SER A 661 -31.75 7.09 -22.90
N ALA A 662 -30.58 6.45 -22.85
CA ALA A 662 -29.56 6.60 -23.87
C ALA A 662 -30.01 5.97 -25.20
N GLY A 663 -29.41 6.44 -26.30
CA GLY A 663 -29.39 5.71 -27.56
C GLY A 663 -28.34 4.59 -27.56
N SER A 664 -28.03 4.07 -28.73
CA SER A 664 -26.99 3.05 -28.94
C SER A 664 -25.60 3.68 -28.95
N ILE A 665 -25.10 4.07 -27.77
CA ILE A 665 -23.85 4.85 -27.58
C ILE A 665 -22.63 4.17 -28.20
N PHE A 666 -22.63 2.84 -28.20
CA PHE A 666 -21.50 1.96 -28.54
C PHE A 666 -21.91 0.90 -29.58
N GLU A 667 -22.74 1.30 -30.56
CA GLU A 667 -23.16 0.40 -31.64
C GLU A 667 -21.95 -0.11 -32.44
N ASN A 668 -20.99 0.78 -32.72
CA ASN A 668 -19.77 0.45 -33.48
C ASN A 668 -18.89 -0.57 -32.74
N GLU A 669 -18.77 -0.46 -31.42
CA GLU A 669 -18.03 -1.39 -30.57
C GLU A 669 -18.72 -2.76 -30.50
N ALA A 670 -20.07 -2.79 -30.49
CA ALA A 670 -20.84 -4.02 -30.58
C ALA A 670 -20.60 -4.71 -31.94
N ASP A 671 -20.82 -3.96 -33.03
CA ASP A 671 -20.59 -4.35 -34.42
C ASP A 671 -19.16 -4.89 -34.66
N TRP A 672 -18.16 -4.28 -34.01
CA TRP A 672 -16.77 -4.69 -34.13
C TRP A 672 -16.47 -5.93 -33.30
N VAL A 673 -17.01 -6.05 -32.08
CA VAL A 673 -16.86 -7.26 -31.24
C VAL A 673 -17.53 -8.48 -31.85
N GLU A 674 -18.65 -8.33 -32.56
CA GLU A 674 -19.29 -9.44 -33.27
C GLU A 674 -18.44 -9.98 -34.44
N ARG A 675 -17.66 -9.11 -35.09
CA ARG A 675 -16.91 -9.41 -36.32
C ARG A 675 -15.44 -9.78 -36.09
N ASN A 676 -14.92 -9.64 -34.88
CA ASN A 676 -13.52 -9.86 -34.54
C ASN A 676 -13.39 -10.71 -33.27
N ASP A 677 -12.38 -11.58 -33.21
CA ASP A 677 -12.08 -12.37 -32.00
C ASP A 677 -10.78 -11.91 -31.33
N PRO A 678 -10.73 -11.80 -29.99
CA PRO A 678 -9.50 -11.52 -29.28
C PRO A 678 -8.60 -12.75 -29.28
N ARG A 679 -7.28 -12.54 -29.23
CA ARG A 679 -6.34 -13.64 -28.99
C ARG A 679 -6.43 -14.04 -27.51
N MET A 680 -6.88 -15.27 -27.26
CA MET A 680 -6.92 -15.84 -25.92
C MET A 680 -5.53 -16.27 -25.43
N VAL A 681 -5.25 -16.07 -24.14
CA VAL A 681 -4.06 -16.55 -23.45
C VAL A 681 -4.48 -17.14 -22.10
N HIS A 682 -4.23 -18.44 -21.91
CA HIS A 682 -4.62 -19.20 -20.72
C HIS A 682 -3.41 -19.40 -19.79
N PHE A 683 -3.56 -19.19 -18.47
CA PHE A 683 -2.49 -19.42 -17.49
C PHE A 683 -3.02 -19.73 -16.10
N GLY A 684 -2.84 -20.99 -15.65
CA GLY A 684 -3.54 -21.47 -14.46
C GLY A 684 -5.05 -21.39 -14.66
N ASP A 685 -5.77 -20.88 -13.66
CA ASP A 685 -7.24 -20.74 -13.68
C ASP A 685 -7.72 -19.42 -14.31
N HIS A 686 -6.82 -18.70 -15.00
CA HIS A 686 -7.08 -17.41 -15.64
C HIS A 686 -7.03 -17.49 -17.17
N GLU A 687 -7.86 -16.66 -17.79
CA GLU A 687 -7.87 -16.41 -19.23
C GLU A 687 -7.82 -14.91 -19.48
N LEU A 688 -6.99 -14.51 -20.44
CA LEU A 688 -6.72 -13.14 -20.84
C LEU A 688 -7.07 -12.95 -22.32
N ALA A 689 -8.05 -12.11 -22.61
CA ALA A 689 -8.36 -11.65 -23.95
C ALA A 689 -7.40 -10.52 -24.37
N LEU A 690 -6.54 -10.76 -25.36
CA LEU A 690 -5.60 -9.79 -25.94
C LEU A 690 -6.13 -9.27 -27.29
N PHE A 691 -6.20 -7.95 -27.45
CA PHE A 691 -6.70 -7.33 -28.69
C PHE A 691 -6.22 -5.88 -28.86
N GLU A 692 -6.31 -5.37 -30.08
CA GLU A 692 -6.10 -3.97 -30.43
C GLU A 692 -7.32 -3.48 -31.22
N VAL A 693 -7.87 -2.31 -30.88
CA VAL A 693 -9.08 -1.74 -31.50
C VAL A 693 -8.74 -0.55 -32.40
N PRO A 694 -9.53 -0.26 -33.45
CA PRO A 694 -9.42 1.00 -34.20
C PRO A 694 -9.49 2.22 -33.26
N ALA A 695 -8.68 3.25 -33.51
CA ALA A 695 -8.56 4.41 -32.61
C ALA A 695 -9.86 5.21 -32.38
N ALA A 696 -10.88 5.02 -33.21
CA ALA A 696 -12.21 5.62 -33.07
C ALA A 696 -13.15 4.86 -32.12
N LEU A 697 -12.76 3.68 -31.61
CA LEU A 697 -13.55 2.85 -30.71
C LEU A 697 -13.08 2.94 -29.26
N ASP A 698 -14.01 2.78 -28.33
CA ASP A 698 -13.71 2.67 -26.90
C ASP A 698 -13.11 1.29 -26.55
N ALA A 699 -11.81 1.27 -26.26
CA ALA A 699 -11.09 0.05 -25.91
C ALA A 699 -11.57 -0.59 -24.60
N GLY A 700 -12.17 0.18 -23.68
CA GLY A 700 -12.71 -0.31 -22.41
C GLY A 700 -14.05 -1.02 -22.59
N GLU A 701 -14.98 -0.45 -23.35
CA GLU A 701 -16.25 -1.12 -23.70
C GLU A 701 -16.01 -2.37 -24.54
N VAL A 702 -15.06 -2.34 -25.50
CA VAL A 702 -14.64 -3.54 -26.23
C VAL A 702 -14.03 -4.58 -25.29
N ALA A 703 -13.18 -4.16 -24.34
CA ALA A 703 -12.63 -5.07 -23.32
C ALA A 703 -13.75 -5.77 -22.53
N ARG A 704 -14.74 -4.99 -22.07
CA ARG A 704 -15.89 -5.46 -21.29
C ARG A 704 -16.72 -6.47 -22.08
N ARG A 705 -17.06 -6.15 -23.34
CA ARG A 705 -17.82 -7.03 -24.24
C ARG A 705 -17.07 -8.30 -24.59
N PHE A 706 -15.75 -8.24 -24.84
CA PHE A 706 -14.96 -9.45 -25.07
C PHE A 706 -14.88 -10.34 -23.84
N ARG A 707 -14.69 -9.80 -22.63
CA ARG A 707 -14.73 -10.60 -21.40
C ARG A 707 -16.09 -11.28 -21.20
N GLY A 708 -17.20 -10.57 -21.48
CA GLY A 708 -18.55 -11.13 -21.45
C GLY A 708 -18.77 -12.25 -22.50
N ARG A 709 -18.36 -12.03 -23.75
CA ARG A 709 -18.56 -12.97 -24.87
C ARG A 709 -17.67 -14.22 -24.79
N THR A 710 -16.43 -14.08 -24.28
CA THR A 710 -15.45 -15.18 -24.23
C THR A 710 -15.41 -15.92 -22.90
N GLY A 711 -15.94 -15.33 -21.82
CA GLY A 711 -15.73 -15.81 -20.45
C GLY A 711 -14.39 -15.38 -19.84
N ALA A 712 -13.53 -14.66 -20.56
CA ALA A 712 -12.22 -14.24 -20.06
C ALA A 712 -12.35 -13.37 -18.80
N ARG A 713 -11.67 -13.77 -17.72
CA ARG A 713 -11.62 -13.00 -16.46
C ARG A 713 -10.87 -11.68 -16.65
N LEU A 714 -9.84 -11.69 -17.50
CA LEU A 714 -8.94 -10.58 -17.75
C LEU A 714 -9.00 -10.15 -19.23
N SER A 715 -8.65 -8.89 -19.48
CA SER A 715 -8.49 -8.34 -20.82
C SER A 715 -7.30 -7.40 -20.86
N LEU A 716 -6.41 -7.56 -21.85
CA LEU A 716 -5.34 -6.60 -22.16
C LEU A 716 -5.67 -5.96 -23.50
N GLY A 717 -6.18 -4.73 -23.47
CA GLY A 717 -6.70 -4.03 -24.64
C GLY A 717 -6.04 -2.68 -24.86
N SER A 718 -5.90 -2.27 -26.13
CA SER A 718 -5.36 -0.98 -26.51
C SER A 718 -6.00 -0.44 -27.79
N ARG A 719 -5.95 0.88 -28.00
CA ARG A 719 -6.26 1.48 -29.30
C ARG A 719 -5.05 1.42 -30.23
N ALA A 720 -5.29 1.28 -31.52
CA ALA A 720 -4.28 1.28 -32.56
C ALA A 720 -3.54 2.62 -32.61
N GLY A 721 -2.22 2.60 -32.41
CA GLY A 721 -1.36 3.79 -32.41
C GLY A 721 -1.20 4.51 -31.06
N ASP A 722 -2.01 4.19 -30.04
CA ASP A 722 -1.74 4.64 -28.66
C ASP A 722 -0.60 3.82 -28.06
N ASP A 723 0.25 4.40 -27.19
CA ASP A 723 1.17 3.64 -26.32
C ASP A 723 0.48 3.07 -25.06
N LEU A 724 -0.73 3.56 -24.73
CA LEU A 724 -1.51 3.15 -23.56
C LEU A 724 -2.20 1.80 -23.74
N ILE A 725 -2.17 0.98 -22.69
CA ILE A 725 -2.83 -0.32 -22.60
C ILE A 725 -3.63 -0.42 -21.30
N LEU A 726 -4.81 -1.02 -21.39
CA LEU A 726 -5.76 -1.23 -20.31
C LEU A 726 -5.79 -2.71 -19.91
N LEU A 727 -5.41 -3.01 -18.66
CA LEU A 727 -5.58 -4.31 -18.02
C LEU A 727 -6.88 -4.29 -17.20
N GLY A 728 -7.97 -4.67 -17.87
CA GLY A 728 -9.31 -4.78 -17.27
C GLY A 728 -9.58 -6.19 -16.70
N CYS A 729 -10.48 -6.26 -15.72
CA CYS A 729 -11.01 -7.52 -15.18
C CYS A 729 -12.52 -7.42 -14.92
N ASN A 730 -13.22 -8.54 -14.84
CA ASN A 730 -14.64 -8.55 -14.46
C ASN A 730 -14.85 -8.21 -12.98
N ASP A 731 -16.09 -7.88 -12.59
CA ASP A 731 -16.49 -7.85 -11.17
C ASP A 731 -16.61 -9.30 -10.65
N GLU A 732 -15.64 -9.72 -9.83
CA GLU A 732 -15.53 -11.06 -9.23
C GLU A 732 -15.60 -11.01 -7.70
N LYS A 733 -16.13 -12.07 -7.08
CA LYS A 733 -16.28 -12.18 -5.60
C LYS A 733 -14.98 -12.01 -4.82
N ARG A 734 -13.83 -12.29 -5.43
CA ARG A 734 -12.50 -11.88 -4.95
C ARG A 734 -11.95 -10.89 -5.99
N PRO A 735 -11.63 -9.64 -5.62
CA PRO A 735 -11.05 -8.69 -6.57
C PRO A 735 -9.69 -9.19 -7.04
N LEU A 736 -9.43 -9.07 -8.34
CA LEU A 736 -8.11 -9.30 -8.91
C LEU A 736 -7.31 -8.00 -8.85
N ASN A 737 -6.10 -8.04 -8.29
CA ASN A 737 -5.20 -6.89 -8.19
C ASN A 737 -4.53 -6.57 -9.54
N VAL A 738 -5.32 -6.03 -10.47
CA VAL A 738 -4.84 -5.60 -11.80
C VAL A 738 -3.89 -4.42 -11.76
N THR A 739 -3.94 -3.61 -10.69
CA THR A 739 -3.08 -2.43 -10.50
C THR A 739 -1.68 -2.87 -10.04
N GLY A 740 -1.59 -3.69 -8.99
CA GLY A 740 -0.33 -4.33 -8.58
C GLY A 740 0.26 -5.24 -9.66
N MET A 741 -0.56 -5.84 -10.53
CA MET A 741 -0.07 -6.55 -11.72
C MET A 741 0.59 -5.59 -12.74
N ALA A 742 0.03 -4.40 -12.98
CA ALA A 742 0.67 -3.40 -13.83
C ALA A 742 2.00 -2.91 -13.23
N GLU A 743 2.04 -2.64 -11.92
CA GLU A 743 3.24 -2.28 -11.16
C GLU A 743 4.31 -3.38 -11.18
N ALA A 744 3.92 -4.65 -11.09
CA ALA A 744 4.83 -5.80 -11.16
C ALA A 744 5.43 -6.00 -12.57
N VAL A 745 4.67 -5.66 -13.62
CA VAL A 745 5.17 -5.65 -15.01
C VAL A 745 6.17 -4.50 -15.20
N ASP A 746 5.83 -3.31 -14.71
CA ASP A 746 6.66 -2.10 -14.74
C ASP A 746 8.03 -2.34 -14.09
N ALA A 747 8.02 -2.82 -12.84
CA ALA A 747 9.23 -3.19 -12.10
C ALA A 747 10.11 -4.27 -12.79
N CYS A 748 9.59 -4.98 -13.78
CA CYS A 748 10.31 -5.98 -14.56
C CYS A 748 10.75 -5.52 -15.96
N LEU A 749 10.16 -4.46 -16.52
CA LEU A 749 10.31 -4.07 -17.92
C LEU A 749 10.51 -2.54 -18.06
N SER A 750 11.76 -2.10 -18.14
CA SER A 750 12.21 -0.69 -18.10
C SER A 750 11.78 0.24 -19.25
N TRP A 751 10.83 -0.19 -20.08
CA TRP A 751 10.21 0.55 -21.19
C TRP A 751 8.67 0.49 -21.10
N THR A 752 8.15 -0.13 -20.04
CA THR A 752 6.78 0.06 -19.58
C THR A 752 6.77 1.06 -18.43
N HIS A 753 5.61 1.65 -18.16
CA HIS A 753 5.36 2.53 -17.02
C HIS A 753 3.95 2.25 -16.51
N ALA A 754 3.79 1.86 -15.24
CA ALA A 754 2.49 1.74 -14.61
C ALA A 754 1.90 3.14 -14.41
N LEU A 755 0.69 3.36 -14.93
CA LEU A 755 -0.02 4.62 -14.74
C LEU A 755 -1.11 4.43 -13.68
N PRO A 756 -1.34 5.41 -12.80
CA PRO A 756 -2.39 5.30 -11.81
C PRO A 756 -3.77 5.16 -12.46
N GLY A 757 -4.46 4.06 -12.16
CA GLY A 757 -5.84 3.75 -12.58
C GLY A 757 -6.78 3.45 -11.41
N GLY A 758 -6.31 3.61 -10.17
CA GLY A 758 -6.99 3.18 -8.95
C GLY A 758 -7.00 1.66 -8.78
N ASP A 759 -7.58 1.18 -7.67
CA ASP A 759 -7.59 -0.22 -7.24
C ASP A 759 -8.38 -1.20 -8.16
N ARG A 760 -8.81 -0.76 -9.35
CA ARG A 760 -9.75 -1.51 -10.20
C ARG A 760 -9.40 -1.60 -11.68
N LEU A 761 -8.48 -0.80 -12.20
CA LEU A 761 -8.04 -0.82 -13.60
C LEU A 761 -6.52 -0.70 -13.65
N GLY A 762 -5.83 -1.71 -14.18
CA GLY A 762 -4.42 -1.57 -14.49
C GLY A 762 -4.26 -0.70 -15.74
N ARG A 763 -3.50 0.39 -15.67
CA ARG A 763 -3.11 1.19 -16.84
C ARG A 763 -1.60 1.05 -17.02
N LEU A 764 -1.15 0.72 -18.22
CA LEU A 764 0.26 0.51 -18.52
C LEU A 764 0.60 1.24 -19.82
N ARG A 765 1.55 2.17 -19.79
CA ARG A 765 2.15 2.72 -21.01
C ARG A 765 3.26 1.77 -21.47
N ILE A 766 3.22 1.31 -22.71
CA ILE A 766 4.38 0.69 -23.38
C ILE A 766 4.98 1.76 -24.26
N GLU A 767 6.24 2.16 -24.02
CA GLU A 767 6.93 3.09 -24.91
C GLU A 767 7.09 2.49 -26.31
N ASP A 768 7.05 3.35 -27.33
CA ASP A 768 7.33 3.02 -28.74
C ASP A 768 6.55 1.79 -29.26
N ARG A 769 5.30 1.56 -28.81
CA ARG A 769 4.62 0.28 -29.05
C ARG A 769 4.42 0.02 -30.54
N ALA A 770 4.17 1.07 -31.31
CA ALA A 770 4.00 1.01 -32.77
C ALA A 770 5.25 0.49 -33.50
N ASP A 771 6.45 0.93 -33.09
CA ASP A 771 7.72 0.50 -33.68
C ASP A 771 8.21 -0.84 -33.11
N HIS A 772 7.74 -1.23 -31.92
CA HIS A 772 8.14 -2.44 -31.22
C HIS A 772 6.94 -3.34 -30.81
N PRO A 773 6.18 -3.89 -31.77
CA PRO A 773 5.02 -4.75 -31.46
C PRO A 773 5.38 -6.06 -30.74
N ASP A 774 6.66 -6.43 -30.60
CA ASP A 774 7.06 -7.56 -29.76
C ASP A 774 6.99 -7.25 -28.25
N ARG A 775 7.04 -5.96 -27.85
CA ARG A 775 6.93 -5.50 -26.45
C ARG A 775 5.65 -6.05 -25.78
N ILE A 776 4.51 -6.12 -26.49
CA ILE A 776 3.27 -6.69 -25.93
C ILE A 776 3.39 -8.18 -25.57
N GLN A 777 4.17 -8.96 -26.31
CA GLN A 777 4.39 -10.38 -26.01
C GLN A 777 5.27 -10.57 -24.76
N ARG A 778 6.13 -9.58 -24.46
CA ARG A 778 6.94 -9.55 -23.22
C ARG A 778 6.07 -9.19 -22.02
N VAL A 779 5.20 -8.18 -22.14
CA VAL A 779 4.20 -7.83 -21.11
C VAL A 779 3.29 -9.01 -20.79
N VAL A 780 2.71 -9.66 -21.80
CA VAL A 780 1.86 -10.85 -21.59
C VAL A 780 2.63 -11.98 -20.91
N ARG A 781 3.91 -12.21 -21.27
CA ARG A 781 4.76 -13.21 -20.60
C ARG A 781 4.98 -12.89 -19.13
N GLU A 782 5.21 -11.62 -18.79
CA GLU A 782 5.44 -11.22 -17.40
C GLU A 782 4.14 -11.28 -16.57
N ILE A 783 2.97 -10.93 -17.14
CA ILE A 783 1.67 -11.15 -16.50
C ILE A 783 1.43 -12.63 -16.17
N VAL A 784 1.76 -13.54 -17.11
CA VAL A 784 1.65 -15.01 -16.91
C VAL A 784 2.60 -15.52 -15.82
N ARG A 785 3.78 -14.89 -15.69
CA ARG A 785 4.82 -15.22 -14.70
C ARG A 785 4.46 -14.69 -13.30
N GLN A 786 4.03 -13.45 -13.20
CA GLN A 786 3.66 -12.75 -11.96
C GLN A 786 2.23 -13.05 -11.50
N ARG A 787 1.54 -14.05 -12.07
CA ARG A 787 0.11 -14.33 -11.84
C ARG A 787 -0.33 -14.45 -10.37
N SER A 788 0.59 -14.73 -9.45
CA SER A 788 0.32 -14.69 -8.00
C SER A 788 -0.12 -13.31 -7.52
N VAL A 789 0.46 -12.23 -8.06
CA VAL A 789 0.19 -10.83 -7.68
C VAL A 789 -1.27 -10.44 -7.89
N LEU A 790 -2.00 -11.12 -8.79
CA LEU A 790 -3.44 -10.93 -8.98
C LEU A 790 -4.28 -11.18 -7.72
N TYR A 791 -3.74 -11.86 -6.71
CA TYR A 791 -4.48 -12.27 -5.52
C TYR A 791 -4.14 -11.49 -4.24
N GLY A 792 -3.19 -10.55 -4.31
CA GLY A 792 -2.50 -9.97 -3.15
C GLY A 792 -1.25 -10.78 -2.79
#